data_AF-A0A7C3GP09-F1
#
_entry.id   AF-A0A7C3GP09-F1
#
_cell.length_a   1.000
_cell.length_b   1.000
_cell.length_c   1.000
_cell.angle_alpha   90.00
_cell.angle_beta   90.00
_cell.angle_gamma   90.00
#
_symmetry.space_group_name_H-M   'P 1'
#
loop_
_entity.id
_entity.type
_entity.pdbx_description
1 polymer ?
#
loop_
_entity_poly.entity_id
_entity_poly.type
_entity_poly.pdbx_seq_one_letter_code
_entity_poly.pdbx_strand_id
1 'polypeptide(L)'
;MSDFPNPLPRQQWLILLRTGIDVHAWDFVRQAADRYLHTIPHDLEVQCLQAEALLGLGDRGRAFQLASAVALTDPEDAAAHAVRLRALPLTAPSETRTEIIGALAALGHPPTNATPPAWSIALQQAYTALQQHDLEAAQAALFPALPGNGHIPLLAVAHLRLVWAQNDWAATLHLARTYHQRWPDVLAFRLILAHQLAESGQETESVAMLHAVAAADPAGQVLRRLLGEHHPYWALWPKNLAAPLDIPLPAAVASALGRNRLPESKPSRSHSAPQAASTATKATEKPQPAQEAAAPAPRQASPAPSKAPAPAQPATSAEPSNRSARTTRGTGTPRPASTVSPAASHRSARAAERVLSQAARRLKMAHLVHTEGRFPVYVIFSTRSGLEKHYGQDTAKIILRHMHALAKAVGTAPDWEATVLLADDAASAHEHGIKPVTPDDPWALKKQLASLDVALGRKGSMIGALLIVGGPEVVPFHHLPNPLEDEDDIVPSDNPYGAIDENYLAPTWPVGRLPGSADGDATLLLGALRRMTAEHRNRQRAVAWYRRWWQALRAHLPFLRRHRLASLGYTAEVWEKAARAVFKEIGAPRTLLASPPLHTEALGVLPRTTLAYFNLHGLADAAPWYGQRDPTRALPGAPDYPVALRPEDLPPREHAPRVVFSEACYGAYLKDKTPNNAMCLRFLYAGSQAFVGSTVTAYGAVTTPLSAADLLGALFWQRLKLGLPAGEALRQAKYLYARQMHQRFGFLDGEDQKTLISFVLYGDPLYHPFGRQRLWGKGVLRPKEPLKAPLAEERATVSETLPPRMSKRIKAMVEAYLPGHEGIDMLLAEETVETAAKGQRGNKRVACKVAVVSKRIAVGGMTHRHFMRVAMDPHGKVLKVSVSR
;
A
#
# COMPACT_ATOMS: atom_id res chain seq x y z
N MET A 1 -23.22 19.57 16.64
CA MET A 1 -23.50 18.27 15.97
C MET A 1 -22.60 17.23 16.63
N SER A 2 -23.00 16.72 17.79
CA SER A 2 -22.04 16.13 18.73
C SER A 2 -22.79 15.35 19.83
N ASP A 3 -23.12 14.08 19.56
CA ASP A 3 -23.73 13.15 20.54
C ASP A 3 -23.50 11.66 20.14
N PHE A 4 -22.41 11.39 19.43
CA PHE A 4 -21.97 10.02 19.14
C PHE A 4 -20.53 9.87 19.67
N PRO A 5 -20.22 8.79 20.41
CA PRO A 5 -18.84 8.45 20.70
C PRO A 5 -18.12 8.17 19.37
N ASN A 6 -16.90 8.69 19.22
CA ASN A 6 -16.06 8.45 18.06
C ASN A 6 -14.74 7.82 18.54
N PRO A 7 -14.42 6.56 18.19
CA PRO A 7 -15.16 5.67 17.29
C PRO A 7 -16.49 5.16 17.88
N LEU A 8 -17.46 4.92 17.00
CA LEU A 8 -18.81 4.46 17.35
C LEU A 8 -18.83 2.91 17.45
N PRO A 9 -19.33 2.30 18.54
CA PRO A 9 -19.37 0.85 18.70
C PRO A 9 -20.26 0.13 17.68
N ARG A 10 -19.92 -1.13 17.32
CA ARG A 10 -20.68 -1.99 16.38
C ARG A 10 -22.19 -2.03 16.66
N GLN A 11 -22.60 -2.17 17.91
CA GLN A 11 -24.02 -2.22 18.26
C GLN A 11 -24.75 -0.90 17.90
N GLN A 12 -24.09 0.25 18.06
CA GLN A 12 -24.66 1.54 17.69
C GLN A 12 -24.64 1.76 16.16
N TRP A 13 -23.66 1.19 15.45
CA TRP A 13 -23.69 1.10 13.97
C TRP A 13 -24.84 0.24 13.45
N LEU A 14 -25.10 -0.94 14.04
CA LEU A 14 -26.21 -1.80 13.63
C LEU A 14 -27.56 -1.13 13.84
N ILE A 15 -27.75 -0.47 14.98
CA ILE A 15 -28.94 0.36 15.23
C ILE A 15 -29.07 1.44 14.16
N LEU A 16 -28.00 2.20 13.88
CA LEU A 16 -28.00 3.26 12.87
C LEU A 16 -28.31 2.77 11.45
N LEU A 17 -27.76 1.61 11.06
CA LEU A 17 -27.98 1.00 9.74
C LEU A 17 -29.41 0.46 9.61
N ARG A 18 -29.91 -0.26 10.63
CA ARG A 18 -31.28 -0.79 10.67
C ARG A 18 -32.30 0.35 10.66
N THR A 19 -32.16 1.36 11.52
CA THR A 19 -33.02 2.56 11.49
C THR A 19 -32.96 3.27 10.13
N GLY A 20 -31.83 3.25 9.43
CA GLY A 20 -31.71 3.77 8.07
C GLY A 20 -32.47 2.94 7.02
N ILE A 21 -32.60 1.63 7.20
CA ILE A 21 -33.44 0.72 6.38
C ILE A 21 -34.92 0.98 6.67
N ASP A 22 -35.27 1.08 7.94
CA ASP A 22 -36.65 1.30 8.42
C ASP A 22 -37.24 2.60 7.86
N VAL A 23 -36.46 3.70 7.83
CA VAL A 23 -36.87 4.98 7.22
C VAL A 23 -36.52 5.10 5.72
N HIS A 24 -36.14 4.00 5.08
CA HIS A 24 -35.83 3.89 3.64
C HIS A 24 -34.73 4.85 3.14
N ALA A 25 -33.79 5.23 4.01
CA ALA A 25 -32.64 6.06 3.69
C ALA A 25 -31.52 5.23 3.02
N TRP A 26 -31.85 4.48 1.97
CA TRP A 26 -31.00 3.44 1.38
C TRP A 26 -29.61 3.91 0.96
N ASP A 27 -29.48 5.11 0.38
CA ASP A 27 -28.18 5.67 0.00
C ASP A 27 -27.31 6.02 1.21
N PHE A 28 -27.91 6.43 2.33
CA PHE A 28 -27.19 6.60 3.60
C PHE A 28 -26.74 5.24 4.14
N VAL A 29 -27.62 4.24 4.22
CA VAL A 29 -27.27 2.90 4.73
C VAL A 29 -26.13 2.29 3.91
N ARG A 30 -26.19 2.38 2.57
CA ARG A 30 -25.13 1.91 1.69
C ARG A 30 -23.79 2.59 1.99
N GLN A 31 -23.76 3.92 2.09
CA GLN A 31 -22.54 4.70 2.39
C GLN A 31 -22.02 4.47 3.80
N ALA A 32 -22.91 4.33 4.78
CA ALA A 32 -22.62 3.99 6.16
C ALA A 32 -21.96 2.60 6.26
N ALA A 33 -22.53 1.60 5.59
CA ALA A 33 -21.95 0.27 5.52
C ALA A 33 -20.64 0.24 4.71
N ASP A 34 -20.54 0.97 3.59
CA ASP A 34 -19.28 1.15 2.83
C ASP A 34 -18.17 1.72 3.74
N ARG A 35 -18.49 2.69 4.62
CA ARG A 35 -17.54 3.30 5.57
C ARG A 35 -17.18 2.35 6.72
N TYR A 36 -18.15 1.66 7.30
CA TYR A 36 -17.94 0.69 8.36
C TYR A 36 -17.08 -0.49 7.88
N LEU A 37 -17.43 -1.10 6.73
CA LEU A 37 -16.71 -2.24 6.15
C LEU A 37 -15.31 -1.90 5.63
N HIS A 38 -14.97 -0.61 5.48
CA HIS A 38 -13.60 -0.17 5.25
C HIS A 38 -12.73 -0.21 6.53
N THR A 39 -13.36 -0.10 7.71
CA THR A 39 -12.69 -0.14 9.01
C THR A 39 -12.71 -1.55 9.61
N ILE A 40 -13.84 -2.25 9.49
CA ILE A 40 -14.07 -3.63 9.96
C ILE A 40 -14.53 -4.45 8.76
N PRO A 41 -13.60 -4.92 7.90
CA PRO A 41 -13.95 -5.73 6.73
C PRO A 41 -14.49 -7.10 7.15
N HIS A 42 -15.30 -7.71 6.29
CA HIS A 42 -15.92 -9.04 6.49
C HIS A 42 -16.90 -9.16 7.67
N ASP A 43 -17.40 -8.05 8.23
CA ASP A 43 -18.55 -8.08 9.14
C ASP A 43 -19.84 -8.50 8.39
N LEU A 44 -20.18 -9.79 8.48
CA LEU A 44 -21.20 -10.47 7.66
C LEU A 44 -22.59 -9.84 7.81
N GLU A 45 -22.96 -9.47 9.03
CA GLU A 45 -24.23 -8.78 9.33
C GLU A 45 -24.32 -7.43 8.61
N VAL A 46 -23.23 -6.64 8.63
CA VAL A 46 -23.19 -5.34 7.93
C VAL A 46 -23.12 -5.52 6.41
N GLN A 47 -22.53 -6.62 5.91
CA GLN A 47 -22.62 -6.98 4.49
C GLN A 47 -24.06 -7.33 4.07
N CYS A 48 -24.84 -8.00 4.93
CA CYS A 48 -26.27 -8.22 4.68
C CYS A 48 -27.07 -6.91 4.66
N LEU A 49 -26.87 -6.02 5.64
CA LEU A 49 -27.51 -4.70 5.68
C LEU A 49 -27.11 -3.84 4.46
N GLN A 50 -25.89 -3.96 3.95
CA GLN A 50 -25.46 -3.32 2.70
C GLN A 50 -26.17 -3.95 1.48
N ALA A 51 -26.32 -5.27 1.42
CA ALA A 51 -27.02 -5.95 0.34
C ALA A 51 -28.51 -5.57 0.29
N GLU A 52 -29.14 -5.40 1.45
CA GLU A 52 -30.50 -4.88 1.58
C GLU A 52 -30.60 -3.42 1.10
N ALA A 53 -29.65 -2.55 1.47
CA ALA A 53 -29.61 -1.17 0.97
C ALA A 53 -29.41 -1.10 -0.55
N LEU A 54 -28.58 -1.95 -1.12
CA LEU A 54 -28.41 -2.07 -2.58
C LEU A 54 -29.69 -2.54 -3.28
N LEU A 55 -30.45 -3.44 -2.65
CA LEU A 55 -31.75 -3.88 -3.14
C LEU A 55 -32.80 -2.76 -3.09
N GLY A 56 -32.82 -1.95 -2.02
CA GLY A 56 -33.67 -0.77 -1.89
C GLY A 56 -33.35 0.33 -2.93
N LEU A 57 -32.09 0.43 -3.35
CA LEU A 57 -31.65 1.27 -4.48
C LEU A 57 -31.89 0.63 -5.87
N GLY A 58 -32.52 -0.54 -5.94
CA GLY A 58 -32.81 -1.25 -7.18
C GLY A 58 -31.62 -2.01 -7.80
N ASP A 59 -30.42 -1.98 -7.20
CA ASP A 59 -29.23 -2.72 -7.65
C ASP A 59 -29.30 -4.19 -7.23
N ARG A 60 -30.33 -4.88 -7.76
CA ARG A 60 -30.60 -6.31 -7.54
C ARG A 60 -29.37 -7.18 -7.88
N GLY A 61 -28.61 -6.78 -8.90
CA GLY A 61 -27.41 -7.50 -9.34
C GLY A 61 -26.30 -7.51 -8.29
N ARG A 62 -25.97 -6.36 -7.70
CA ARG A 62 -24.94 -6.30 -6.63
C ARG A 62 -25.48 -6.77 -5.28
N ALA A 63 -26.75 -6.54 -4.97
CA ALA A 63 -27.41 -7.10 -3.80
C ALA A 63 -27.34 -8.64 -3.80
N PHE A 64 -27.71 -9.29 -4.92
CA PHE A 64 -27.65 -10.75 -5.06
C PHE A 64 -26.21 -11.28 -4.94
N GLN A 65 -25.22 -10.60 -5.53
CA GLN A 65 -23.81 -11.02 -5.44
C GLN A 65 -23.27 -10.91 -4.01
N LEU A 66 -23.61 -9.85 -3.27
CA LEU A 66 -23.13 -9.65 -1.91
C LEU A 66 -23.82 -10.63 -0.93
N ALA A 67 -25.14 -10.76 -1.01
CA ALA A 67 -25.90 -11.71 -0.20
C ALA A 67 -25.50 -13.18 -0.49
N SER A 68 -25.21 -13.53 -1.75
CA SER A 68 -24.70 -14.88 -2.09
C SER A 68 -23.27 -15.12 -1.61
N ALA A 69 -22.47 -14.08 -1.38
CA ALA A 69 -21.15 -14.23 -0.78
C ALA A 69 -21.26 -14.50 0.73
N VAL A 70 -22.09 -13.75 1.46
CA VAL A 70 -22.33 -14.01 2.89
C VAL A 70 -22.95 -15.39 3.09
N ALA A 71 -23.98 -15.76 2.31
CA ALA A 71 -24.61 -17.08 2.35
C ALA A 71 -23.72 -18.25 1.90
N LEU A 72 -22.53 -17.98 1.36
CA LEU A 72 -21.50 -19.00 1.11
C LEU A 72 -20.49 -19.06 2.28
N THR A 73 -20.09 -17.91 2.82
CA THR A 73 -19.18 -17.83 3.99
C THR A 73 -19.83 -18.40 5.25
N ASP A 74 -21.12 -18.12 5.45
CA ASP A 74 -21.96 -18.63 6.53
C ASP A 74 -23.30 -19.16 5.97
N PRO A 75 -23.38 -20.45 5.59
CA PRO A 75 -24.59 -21.04 5.02
C PRO A 75 -25.83 -21.00 5.93
N GLU A 76 -25.64 -20.80 7.24
CA GLU A 76 -26.70 -20.72 8.26
C GLU A 76 -27.21 -19.29 8.48
N ASP A 77 -26.70 -18.28 7.74
CA ASP A 77 -27.19 -16.91 7.79
C ASP A 77 -28.52 -16.76 7.02
N ALA A 78 -29.63 -16.85 7.77
CA ALA A 78 -30.98 -16.70 7.22
C ALA A 78 -31.25 -15.31 6.62
N ALA A 79 -30.60 -14.25 7.14
CA ALA A 79 -30.76 -12.89 6.62
C ALA A 79 -30.09 -12.76 5.24
N ALA A 80 -28.90 -13.36 5.07
CA ALA A 80 -28.24 -13.46 3.78
C ALA A 80 -29.12 -14.19 2.75
N HIS A 81 -29.71 -15.34 3.10
CA HIS A 81 -30.63 -16.04 2.18
C HIS A 81 -31.92 -15.25 1.89
N ALA A 82 -32.46 -14.50 2.86
CA ALA A 82 -33.65 -13.67 2.66
C ALA A 82 -33.40 -12.53 1.65
N VAL A 83 -32.26 -11.83 1.77
CA VAL A 83 -31.86 -10.81 0.79
C VAL A 83 -31.51 -11.46 -0.56
N ARG A 84 -30.84 -12.62 -0.57
CA ARG A 84 -30.53 -13.41 -1.78
C ARG A 84 -31.79 -13.81 -2.54
N LEU A 85 -32.86 -14.23 -1.85
CA LEU A 85 -34.16 -14.53 -2.48
C LEU A 85 -34.81 -13.26 -3.05
N ARG A 86 -34.89 -12.19 -2.25
CA ARG A 86 -35.52 -10.92 -2.65
C ARG A 86 -34.78 -10.25 -3.82
N ALA A 87 -33.46 -10.42 -3.93
CA ALA A 87 -32.61 -9.87 -4.98
C ALA A 87 -32.46 -10.77 -6.23
N LEU A 88 -32.93 -12.03 -6.18
CA LEU A 88 -32.76 -13.04 -7.23
C LEU A 88 -33.09 -12.48 -8.64
N PRO A 89 -32.19 -12.64 -9.64
CA PRO A 89 -32.48 -12.28 -11.02
C PRO A 89 -33.61 -13.12 -11.63
N LEU A 90 -34.42 -12.51 -12.52
CA LEU A 90 -35.45 -13.24 -13.28
C LEU A 90 -34.87 -14.31 -14.23
N THR A 91 -33.60 -14.18 -14.59
CA THR A 91 -32.85 -15.12 -15.44
C THR A 91 -32.09 -16.20 -14.65
N ALA A 92 -32.29 -16.31 -13.33
CA ALA A 92 -31.66 -17.34 -12.52
C ALA A 92 -32.33 -18.72 -12.73
N PRO A 93 -31.58 -19.84 -12.67
CA PRO A 93 -32.16 -21.18 -12.71
C PRO A 93 -33.24 -21.40 -11.64
N SER A 94 -34.25 -22.21 -11.98
CA SER A 94 -35.28 -22.67 -11.03
C SER A 94 -34.67 -23.37 -9.82
N GLU A 95 -33.64 -24.19 -10.04
CA GLU A 95 -32.84 -24.86 -9.01
C GLU A 95 -32.30 -23.88 -7.97
N THR A 96 -31.68 -22.77 -8.40
CA THR A 96 -31.16 -21.74 -7.48
C THR A 96 -32.26 -21.10 -6.65
N ARG A 97 -33.47 -20.92 -7.20
CA ARG A 97 -34.62 -20.44 -6.42
C ARG A 97 -35.03 -21.46 -5.36
N THR A 98 -35.13 -22.74 -5.74
CA THR A 98 -35.51 -23.84 -4.85
C THR A 98 -34.48 -24.05 -3.73
N GLU A 99 -33.19 -23.92 -4.04
CA GLU A 99 -32.07 -23.96 -3.08
C GLU A 99 -32.24 -22.89 -1.98
N ILE A 100 -32.46 -21.63 -2.37
CA ILE A 100 -32.60 -20.51 -1.41
C ILE A 100 -33.88 -20.65 -0.57
N ILE A 101 -35.00 -21.06 -1.19
CA ILE A 101 -36.27 -21.31 -0.48
C ILE A 101 -36.10 -22.46 0.53
N GLY A 102 -35.38 -23.52 0.15
CA GLY A 102 -35.05 -24.62 1.05
C GLY A 102 -34.12 -24.20 2.19
N ALA A 103 -33.10 -23.38 1.93
CA ALA A 103 -32.23 -22.87 2.98
C ALA A 103 -33.02 -22.03 4.01
N LEU A 104 -33.91 -21.16 3.53
CA LEU A 104 -34.81 -20.37 4.38
C LEU A 104 -35.78 -21.23 5.21
N ALA A 105 -36.40 -22.24 4.60
CA ALA A 105 -37.29 -23.15 5.32
C ALA A 105 -36.54 -23.99 6.37
N ALA A 106 -35.37 -24.53 6.03
CA ALA A 106 -34.51 -25.28 6.93
C ALA A 106 -34.05 -24.47 8.15
N LEU A 107 -33.85 -23.16 7.98
CA LEU A 107 -33.49 -22.21 9.03
C LEU A 107 -34.72 -21.62 9.76
N GLY A 108 -35.92 -22.15 9.56
CA GLY A 108 -37.14 -21.73 10.27
C GLY A 108 -37.83 -20.47 9.74
N HIS A 109 -37.44 -19.98 8.57
CA HIS A 109 -37.98 -18.76 7.93
C HIS A 109 -38.63 -19.05 6.56
N PRO A 110 -39.58 -20.00 6.44
CA PRO A 110 -40.18 -20.36 5.15
C PRO A 110 -40.93 -19.17 4.51
N PRO A 111 -40.69 -18.86 3.22
CA PRO A 111 -41.39 -17.77 2.54
C PRO A 111 -42.87 -18.11 2.29
N THR A 112 -43.76 -17.16 2.58
CA THR A 112 -45.21 -17.33 2.77
C THR A 112 -46.00 -17.91 1.59
N ASN A 113 -45.42 -18.02 0.40
CA ASN A 113 -46.07 -18.45 -0.83
C ASN A 113 -45.18 -19.37 -1.69
N ALA A 114 -44.39 -20.27 -1.07
CA ALA A 114 -43.64 -21.28 -1.81
C ALA A 114 -43.54 -22.62 -1.08
N THR A 115 -43.64 -23.71 -1.85
CA THR A 115 -43.45 -25.08 -1.35
C THR A 115 -41.97 -25.35 -1.09
N PRO A 116 -41.55 -25.66 0.15
CA PRO A 116 -40.16 -25.99 0.44
C PRO A 116 -39.79 -27.39 -0.10
N PRO A 117 -38.55 -27.61 -0.60
CA PRO A 117 -38.10 -28.92 -1.04
C PRO A 117 -37.97 -29.89 0.14
N ALA A 118 -38.24 -31.18 -0.07
CA ALA A 118 -38.29 -32.19 1.00
C ALA A 118 -37.04 -32.24 1.90
N TRP A 119 -35.84 -32.06 1.32
CA TRP A 119 -34.58 -32.03 2.08
C TRP A 119 -34.53 -30.91 3.12
N SER A 120 -35.24 -29.80 2.90
CA SER A 120 -35.25 -28.66 3.84
C SER A 120 -36.15 -28.89 5.05
N ILE A 121 -37.25 -29.64 4.89
CA ILE A 121 -38.12 -30.07 6.00
C ILE A 121 -37.35 -31.06 6.88
N ALA A 122 -36.71 -32.05 6.26
CA ALA A 122 -35.86 -33.02 6.94
C ALA A 122 -34.67 -32.36 7.66
N LEU A 123 -34.06 -31.34 7.05
CA LEU A 123 -33.01 -30.54 7.68
C LEU A 123 -33.52 -29.65 8.83
N GLN A 124 -34.73 -29.09 8.74
CA GLN A 124 -35.34 -28.34 9.84
C GLN A 124 -35.58 -29.25 11.06
N GLN A 125 -36.07 -30.48 10.80
CA GLN A 125 -36.23 -31.52 11.82
C GLN A 125 -34.87 -31.90 12.45
N ALA A 126 -33.83 -32.11 11.63
CA ALA A 126 -32.48 -32.39 12.11
C ALA A 126 -31.91 -31.24 12.97
N TYR A 127 -32.09 -29.98 12.57
CA TYR A 127 -31.68 -28.83 13.39
C TYR A 127 -32.45 -28.74 14.71
N THR A 128 -33.74 -29.08 14.72
CA THR A 128 -34.57 -29.10 15.94
C THR A 128 -34.08 -30.18 16.90
N ALA A 129 -33.84 -31.39 16.38
CA ALA A 129 -33.30 -32.51 17.16
C ALA A 129 -31.88 -32.21 17.70
N LEU A 130 -31.00 -31.60 16.89
CA LEU A 130 -29.67 -31.15 17.36
C LEU A 130 -29.75 -30.09 18.47
N GLN A 131 -30.75 -29.19 18.46
CA GLN A 131 -30.98 -28.24 19.55
C GLN A 131 -31.53 -28.91 20.82
N GLN A 132 -32.22 -30.05 20.67
CA GLN A 132 -32.74 -30.88 21.76
C GLN A 132 -31.72 -31.93 22.25
N HIS A 133 -30.52 -31.97 21.64
CA HIS A 133 -29.50 -33.01 21.83
C HIS A 133 -29.94 -34.45 21.48
N ASP A 134 -31.02 -34.62 20.73
CA ASP A 134 -31.46 -35.92 20.21
C ASP A 134 -30.68 -36.24 18.92
N LEU A 135 -29.57 -36.98 19.09
CA LEU A 135 -28.67 -37.33 18.00
C LEU A 135 -29.24 -38.45 17.10
N GLU A 136 -30.15 -39.28 17.60
CA GLU A 136 -30.77 -40.35 16.82
C GLU A 136 -31.84 -39.79 15.89
N ALA A 137 -32.74 -38.93 16.40
CA ALA A 137 -33.71 -38.22 15.57
C ALA A 137 -33.02 -37.27 14.57
N ALA A 138 -31.93 -36.60 14.98
CA ALA A 138 -31.14 -35.77 14.08
C ALA A 138 -30.52 -36.59 12.93
N GLN A 139 -29.98 -37.78 13.20
CA GLN A 139 -29.44 -38.67 12.19
C GLN A 139 -30.54 -39.23 11.27
N ALA A 140 -31.65 -39.69 11.85
CA ALA A 140 -32.78 -40.25 11.12
C ALA A 140 -33.43 -39.22 10.16
N ALA A 141 -33.50 -37.95 10.57
CA ALA A 141 -33.97 -36.87 9.71
C ALA A 141 -32.94 -36.46 8.65
N LEU A 142 -31.65 -36.33 9.02
CA LEU A 142 -30.64 -35.77 8.12
C LEU A 142 -30.15 -36.74 7.04
N PHE A 143 -29.90 -38.01 7.37
CA PHE A 143 -29.25 -38.95 6.45
C PHE A 143 -30.05 -39.20 5.16
N PRO A 144 -31.40 -39.35 5.19
CA PRO A 144 -32.22 -39.44 3.98
C PRO A 144 -32.15 -38.19 3.07
N ALA A 145 -31.77 -37.02 3.62
CA ALA A 145 -31.69 -35.77 2.86
C ALA A 145 -30.34 -35.58 2.13
N LEU A 146 -29.28 -36.31 2.51
CA LEU A 146 -27.94 -36.14 1.93
C LEU A 146 -27.77 -36.65 0.47
N PRO A 147 -28.35 -37.81 0.05
CA PRO A 147 -28.28 -38.28 -1.33
C PRO A 147 -28.84 -37.26 -2.33
N GLY A 148 -28.12 -37.05 -3.45
CA GLY A 148 -28.45 -36.05 -4.49
C GLY A 148 -28.21 -34.59 -4.08
N ASN A 149 -28.58 -34.21 -2.86
CA ASN A 149 -28.48 -32.85 -2.34
C ASN A 149 -27.09 -32.48 -1.80
N GLY A 150 -26.13 -33.41 -1.80
CA GLY A 150 -24.75 -33.21 -1.35
C GLY A 150 -23.92 -32.17 -2.13
N HIS A 151 -24.53 -31.27 -2.88
CA HIS A 151 -23.94 -30.04 -3.43
C HIS A 151 -24.28 -28.79 -2.60
N ILE A 152 -25.25 -28.89 -1.68
CA ILE A 152 -25.72 -27.79 -0.83
C ILE A 152 -24.81 -27.66 0.41
N PRO A 153 -24.13 -26.51 0.64
CA PRO A 153 -23.23 -26.35 1.77
C PRO A 153 -23.91 -26.50 3.13
N LEU A 154 -25.15 -26.02 3.27
CA LEU A 154 -25.91 -26.04 4.52
C LEU A 154 -26.17 -27.46 5.04
N LEU A 155 -26.53 -28.41 4.16
CA LEU A 155 -26.67 -29.83 4.52
C LEU A 155 -25.35 -30.44 5.01
N ALA A 156 -24.23 -30.05 4.39
CA ALA A 156 -22.89 -30.49 4.82
C ALA A 156 -22.47 -29.86 6.17
N VAL A 157 -22.88 -28.62 6.47
CA VAL A 157 -22.70 -28.00 7.80
C VAL A 157 -23.45 -28.80 8.87
N ALA A 158 -24.74 -29.08 8.65
CA ALA A 158 -25.52 -29.89 9.58
C ALA A 158 -24.96 -31.30 9.78
N HIS A 159 -24.46 -31.94 8.71
CA HIS A 159 -23.84 -33.27 8.81
C HIS A 159 -22.55 -33.25 9.63
N LEU A 160 -21.68 -32.27 9.42
CA LEU A 160 -20.47 -32.13 10.24
C LEU A 160 -20.81 -31.80 11.70
N ARG A 161 -21.84 -30.98 11.96
CA ARG A 161 -22.32 -30.68 13.32
C ARG A 161 -22.87 -31.93 14.03
N LEU A 162 -23.61 -32.78 13.33
CA LEU A 162 -24.12 -34.05 13.87
C LEU A 162 -22.98 -35.00 14.27
N VAL A 163 -22.05 -35.28 13.36
CA VAL A 163 -20.93 -36.21 13.62
C VAL A 163 -19.98 -35.68 14.70
N TRP A 164 -19.79 -34.36 14.77
CA TRP A 164 -19.05 -33.72 15.85
C TRP A 164 -19.77 -33.83 17.20
N ALA A 165 -21.10 -33.65 17.24
CA ALA A 165 -21.90 -33.84 18.45
C ALA A 165 -21.98 -35.31 18.92
N GLN A 166 -21.80 -36.27 18.00
CA GLN A 166 -21.63 -37.69 18.31
C GLN A 166 -20.23 -38.03 18.89
N ASN A 167 -19.30 -37.06 18.91
CA ASN A 167 -17.91 -37.21 19.39
C ASN A 167 -17.06 -38.23 18.60
N ASP A 168 -17.43 -38.58 17.37
CA ASP A 168 -16.54 -39.32 16.47
C ASP A 168 -15.48 -38.38 15.91
N TRP A 169 -14.35 -38.28 16.60
CA TRP A 169 -13.21 -37.44 16.21
C TRP A 169 -12.61 -37.84 14.85
N ALA A 170 -12.64 -39.12 14.49
CA ALA A 170 -12.05 -39.61 13.26
C ALA A 170 -12.91 -39.23 12.05
N ALA A 171 -14.22 -39.47 12.13
CA ALA A 171 -15.18 -39.04 11.11
C ALA A 171 -15.29 -37.50 11.06
N THR A 172 -15.29 -36.81 12.20
CA THR A 172 -15.31 -35.33 12.26
C THR A 172 -14.10 -34.74 11.56
N LEU A 173 -12.87 -35.19 11.84
CA LEU A 173 -11.67 -34.69 11.19
C LEU A 173 -11.66 -35.00 9.68
N HIS A 174 -12.14 -36.19 9.26
CA HIS A 174 -12.24 -36.57 7.86
C HIS A 174 -13.26 -35.72 7.09
N LEU A 175 -14.46 -35.54 7.64
CA LEU A 175 -15.53 -34.73 7.05
C LEU A 175 -15.16 -33.24 7.04
N ALA A 176 -14.59 -32.70 8.11
CA ALA A 176 -14.15 -31.31 8.18
C ALA A 176 -13.07 -31.00 7.12
N ARG A 177 -12.08 -31.89 6.93
CA ARG A 177 -11.10 -31.78 5.84
C ARG A 177 -11.76 -31.85 4.46
N THR A 178 -12.65 -32.81 4.24
CA THR A 178 -13.34 -33.03 2.95
C THR A 178 -14.23 -31.85 2.56
N TYR A 179 -15.02 -31.33 3.50
CA TYR A 179 -15.91 -30.20 3.26
C TYR A 179 -15.16 -28.87 3.19
N HIS A 180 -14.09 -28.65 3.98
CA HIS A 180 -13.23 -27.47 3.82
C HIS A 180 -12.47 -27.48 2.48
N GLN A 181 -12.02 -28.64 1.99
CA GLN A 181 -11.40 -28.75 0.66
C GLN A 181 -12.38 -28.42 -0.48
N ARG A 182 -13.66 -28.76 -0.31
CA ARG A 182 -14.71 -28.52 -1.32
C ARG A 182 -15.30 -27.10 -1.27
N TRP A 183 -15.40 -26.53 -0.08
CA TRP A 183 -15.93 -25.20 0.19
C TRP A 183 -14.99 -24.44 1.15
N PRO A 184 -13.84 -23.93 0.65
CA PRO A 184 -12.81 -23.32 1.49
C PRO A 184 -13.25 -22.03 2.20
N ASP A 185 -14.27 -21.37 1.66
CA ASP A 185 -14.81 -20.11 2.18
C ASP A 185 -15.85 -20.31 3.32
N VAL A 186 -16.41 -21.52 3.49
CA VAL A 186 -17.40 -21.82 4.55
C VAL A 186 -16.69 -21.89 5.91
N LEU A 187 -17.02 -20.96 6.80
CA LEU A 187 -16.32 -20.81 8.07
C LEU A 187 -16.61 -21.94 9.06
N ALA A 188 -17.79 -22.55 9.02
CA ALA A 188 -18.16 -23.68 9.90
C ALA A 188 -17.20 -24.88 9.73
N PHE A 189 -16.90 -25.28 8.49
CA PHE A 189 -15.94 -26.36 8.22
C PHE A 189 -14.54 -26.01 8.71
N ARG A 190 -14.12 -24.76 8.49
CA ARG A 190 -12.79 -24.29 8.88
C ARG A 190 -12.61 -24.17 10.39
N LEU A 191 -13.64 -23.73 11.11
CA LEU A 191 -13.62 -23.61 12.57
C LEU A 191 -13.62 -24.99 13.25
N ILE A 192 -14.46 -25.91 12.78
CA ILE A 192 -14.50 -27.29 13.32
C ILE A 192 -13.19 -28.02 12.99
N LEU A 193 -12.64 -27.84 11.78
CA LEU A 193 -11.31 -28.37 11.44
C LEU A 193 -10.22 -27.79 12.34
N ALA A 194 -10.21 -26.48 12.58
CA ALA A 194 -9.24 -25.84 13.45
C ALA A 194 -9.34 -26.34 14.90
N HIS A 195 -10.56 -26.56 15.40
CA HIS A 195 -10.79 -27.14 16.72
C HIS A 195 -10.24 -28.57 16.82
N GLN A 196 -10.60 -29.45 15.88
CA GLN A 196 -10.05 -30.83 15.83
C GLN A 196 -8.51 -30.85 15.68
N LEU A 197 -7.93 -29.90 14.95
CA LEU A 197 -6.48 -29.76 14.86
C LEU A 197 -5.85 -29.34 16.20
N ALA A 198 -6.51 -28.52 17.02
CA ALA A 198 -6.04 -28.20 18.37
C ALA A 198 -6.04 -29.43 19.28
N GLU A 199 -7.17 -30.15 19.37
CA GLU A 199 -7.29 -31.36 20.21
C GLU A 199 -6.30 -32.46 19.80
N SER A 200 -5.94 -32.54 18.51
CA SER A 200 -4.90 -33.45 18.00
C SER A 200 -3.45 -32.97 18.14
N GLY A 201 -3.21 -31.85 18.85
CA GLY A 201 -1.87 -31.28 19.08
C GLY A 201 -1.25 -30.54 17.88
N GLN A 202 -2.00 -30.30 16.80
CA GLN A 202 -1.55 -29.57 15.60
C GLN A 202 -1.78 -28.06 15.76
N GLU A 203 -1.35 -27.51 16.90
CA GLU A 203 -1.62 -26.13 17.35
C GLU A 203 -1.28 -25.05 16.30
N THR A 204 -0.14 -25.18 15.61
CA THR A 204 0.31 -24.18 14.63
C THR A 204 -0.63 -24.07 13.42
N GLU A 205 -1.20 -25.19 12.96
CA GLU A 205 -2.17 -25.17 11.86
C GLU A 205 -3.55 -24.71 12.36
N SER A 206 -3.96 -25.16 13.55
CA SER A 206 -5.18 -24.70 14.23
C SER A 206 -5.20 -23.17 14.40
N VAL A 207 -4.18 -22.58 15.03
CA VAL A 207 -4.10 -21.13 15.27
C VAL A 207 -4.07 -20.34 13.96
N ALA A 208 -3.41 -20.85 12.91
CA ALA A 208 -3.42 -20.23 11.58
C ALA A 208 -4.82 -20.28 10.93
N MET A 209 -5.59 -21.35 11.14
CA MET A 209 -6.98 -21.42 10.69
C MET A 209 -7.91 -20.51 11.53
N LEU A 210 -7.78 -20.49 12.86
CA LEU A 210 -8.57 -19.65 13.76
C LEU A 210 -8.38 -18.15 13.46
N HIS A 211 -7.14 -17.69 13.26
CA HIS A 211 -6.89 -16.30 12.83
C HIS A 211 -7.56 -15.95 11.50
N ALA A 212 -7.65 -16.90 10.56
CA ALA A 212 -8.31 -16.68 9.29
C ALA A 212 -9.84 -16.70 9.39
N VAL A 213 -10.43 -17.46 10.33
CA VAL A 213 -11.86 -17.36 10.67
C VAL A 213 -12.14 -16.01 11.34
N ALA A 214 -11.33 -15.59 12.31
CA ALA A 214 -11.46 -14.28 12.99
C ALA A 214 -11.30 -13.08 12.05
N ALA A 215 -10.58 -13.23 10.93
CA ALA A 215 -10.45 -12.21 9.89
C ALA A 215 -11.61 -12.20 8.87
N ALA A 216 -12.37 -13.30 8.76
CA ALA A 216 -13.49 -13.47 7.84
C ALA A 216 -14.88 -13.36 8.51
N ASP A 217 -14.92 -13.47 9.84
CA ASP A 217 -16.05 -13.18 10.72
C ASP A 217 -15.51 -12.49 11.98
N PRO A 218 -15.16 -11.18 11.91
CA PRO A 218 -14.63 -10.44 13.04
C PRO A 218 -15.66 -10.23 14.15
N ALA A 219 -16.95 -10.29 13.81
CA ALA A 219 -18.03 -10.28 14.79
C ALA A 219 -18.03 -11.56 15.63
N GLY A 220 -17.69 -12.70 15.03
CA GLY A 220 -17.72 -14.04 15.62
C GLY A 220 -19.13 -14.65 15.64
N GLN A 221 -19.99 -14.35 14.64
CA GLN A 221 -21.33 -14.93 14.57
C GLN A 221 -21.31 -16.46 14.41
N VAL A 222 -20.38 -17.00 13.60
CA VAL A 222 -20.19 -18.44 13.42
C VAL A 222 -19.55 -19.07 14.65
N LEU A 223 -18.61 -18.36 15.30
CA LEU A 223 -17.99 -18.80 16.55
C LEU A 223 -19.03 -18.96 17.67
N ARG A 224 -19.89 -17.95 17.87
CA ARG A 224 -21.00 -18.02 18.85
C ARG A 224 -21.93 -19.20 18.59
N ARG A 225 -22.32 -19.42 17.34
CA ARG A 225 -23.32 -20.44 16.98
C ARG A 225 -22.80 -21.87 17.15
N LEU A 226 -21.48 -22.08 17.07
CA LEU A 226 -20.87 -23.41 17.14
C LEU A 226 -20.16 -23.72 18.47
N LEU A 227 -19.63 -22.71 19.18
CA LEU A 227 -18.85 -22.87 20.42
C LEU A 227 -19.29 -21.94 21.56
N GLY A 228 -20.33 -21.13 21.37
CA GLY A 228 -20.87 -20.22 22.39
C GLY A 228 -20.01 -18.98 22.70
N GLU A 229 -20.46 -18.21 23.69
CA GLU A 229 -19.77 -17.00 24.18
C GLU A 229 -18.61 -17.31 25.14
N HIS A 230 -18.41 -18.57 25.51
CA HIS A 230 -17.50 -19.01 26.59
C HIS A 230 -16.51 -20.07 26.10
N HIS A 231 -15.70 -19.67 25.10
CA HIS A 231 -14.67 -20.52 24.49
C HIS A 231 -13.29 -19.83 24.51
N PRO A 232 -12.17 -20.54 24.78
CA PRO A 232 -10.83 -19.94 24.82
C PRO A 232 -10.41 -19.20 23.53
N TYR A 233 -10.96 -19.61 22.37
CA TYR A 233 -10.67 -18.98 21.08
C TYR A 233 -11.12 -17.50 21.01
N TRP A 234 -12.01 -17.03 21.89
CA TRP A 234 -12.36 -15.60 21.99
C TRP A 234 -11.18 -14.67 22.31
N ALA A 235 -10.06 -15.21 22.81
CA ALA A 235 -8.81 -14.46 22.95
C ALA A 235 -8.22 -13.99 21.61
N LEU A 236 -8.56 -14.65 20.49
CA LEU A 236 -8.10 -14.34 19.13
C LEU A 236 -9.03 -13.33 18.40
N TRP A 237 -10.23 -13.08 18.93
CA TRP A 237 -11.22 -12.20 18.31
C TRP A 237 -11.09 -10.72 18.76
N PRO A 238 -11.45 -9.76 17.90
CA PRO A 238 -11.35 -8.33 18.21
C PRO A 238 -12.40 -7.90 19.25
N LYS A 239 -11.96 -7.68 20.49
CA LYS A 239 -12.84 -7.34 21.64
C LYS A 239 -13.62 -6.03 21.48
N ASN A 240 -13.04 -5.04 20.78
CA ASN A 240 -13.59 -3.69 20.63
C ASN A 240 -13.85 -3.37 19.14
N LEU A 241 -14.98 -3.82 18.61
CA LEU A 241 -15.44 -3.43 17.28
C LEU A 241 -16.10 -2.04 17.31
N ALA A 242 -15.39 -1.02 16.82
CA ALA A 242 -15.88 0.34 16.68
C ALA A 242 -15.27 1.02 15.44
N ALA A 243 -16.04 1.90 14.79
CA ALA A 243 -15.64 2.61 13.57
C ALA A 243 -16.11 4.07 13.56
N PRO A 244 -15.40 5.01 12.89
CA PRO A 244 -15.72 6.43 12.93
C PRO A 244 -16.90 6.81 12.03
N LEU A 245 -17.90 7.50 12.59
CA LEU A 245 -19.09 7.97 11.87
C LEU A 245 -18.86 9.35 11.26
N ASP A 246 -18.14 9.38 10.14
CA ASP A 246 -17.71 10.63 9.47
C ASP A 246 -18.72 11.16 8.43
N ILE A 247 -19.97 10.68 8.45
CA ILE A 247 -21.03 11.04 7.49
C ILE A 247 -22.22 11.70 8.20
N PRO A 248 -22.86 12.72 7.58
CA PRO A 248 -24.03 13.37 8.18
C PRO A 248 -25.22 12.41 8.20
N LEU A 249 -25.94 12.36 9.34
CA LEU A 249 -27.18 11.60 9.45
C LEU A 249 -28.32 12.34 8.71
N PRO A 250 -29.11 11.67 7.86
CA PRO A 250 -30.33 12.23 7.30
C PRO A 250 -31.33 12.59 8.39
N ALA A 251 -32.12 13.65 8.18
CA ALA A 251 -33.10 14.13 9.15
C ALA A 251 -34.13 13.07 9.58
N ALA A 252 -34.52 12.17 8.66
CA ALA A 252 -35.40 11.04 8.97
C ALA A 252 -34.76 10.04 9.96
N VAL A 253 -33.48 9.69 9.74
CA VAL A 253 -32.72 8.78 10.63
C VAL A 253 -32.50 9.44 11.99
N ALA A 254 -32.15 10.73 12.02
CA ALA A 254 -32.02 11.48 13.27
C ALA A 254 -33.35 11.59 14.05
N SER A 255 -34.49 11.71 13.33
CA SER A 255 -35.82 11.73 13.94
C SER A 255 -36.21 10.38 14.53
N ALA A 256 -35.98 9.28 13.80
CA ALA A 256 -36.28 7.92 14.25
C ALA A 256 -35.39 7.48 15.43
N LEU A 257 -34.15 7.97 15.51
CA LEU A 257 -33.29 7.83 16.70
C LEU A 257 -33.68 8.77 17.86
N GLY A 258 -34.80 9.51 17.76
CA GLY A 258 -35.33 10.38 18.82
C GLY A 258 -34.56 11.70 19.04
N ARG A 259 -33.64 12.08 18.13
CA ARG A 259 -32.67 13.17 18.34
C ARG A 259 -33.11 14.55 17.82
N ASN A 260 -34.31 14.65 17.24
CA ASN A 260 -34.91 15.94 16.86
C ASN A 260 -35.54 16.65 18.07
N ARG A 261 -34.71 17.13 19.00
CA ARG A 261 -35.11 18.04 20.08
C ARG A 261 -34.19 19.26 20.10
N LEU A 262 -34.78 20.46 20.04
CA LEU A 262 -34.04 21.72 20.21
C LEU A 262 -33.72 21.92 21.71
N PRO A 263 -32.57 22.50 22.07
CA PRO A 263 -32.22 22.76 23.47
C PRO A 263 -33.06 23.91 24.05
N GLU A 264 -33.60 23.72 25.25
CA GLU A 264 -34.27 24.78 26.01
C GLU A 264 -33.27 25.88 26.41
N SER A 265 -33.66 27.15 26.20
CA SER A 265 -32.85 28.30 26.59
C SER A 265 -32.91 28.53 28.11
N LYS A 266 -31.82 28.24 28.82
CA LYS A 266 -31.65 28.68 30.22
C LYS A 266 -31.11 30.12 30.29
N PRO A 267 -31.60 30.97 31.21
CA PRO A 267 -31.34 32.40 31.20
C PRO A 267 -29.94 32.75 31.75
N SER A 268 -29.28 33.74 31.14
CA SER A 268 -28.04 34.30 31.66
C SER A 268 -28.31 35.27 32.81
N ARG A 269 -27.50 35.18 33.88
CA ARG A 269 -27.53 36.14 34.99
C ARG A 269 -26.52 37.27 34.76
N SER A 270 -27.05 38.44 34.45
CA SER A 270 -26.60 39.76 34.93
C SER A 270 -25.11 39.97 35.26
N HIS A 271 -24.43 40.78 34.44
CA HIS A 271 -23.43 41.75 34.92
C HIS A 271 -23.89 43.17 34.55
N SER A 272 -23.46 44.17 35.31
CA SER A 272 -24.08 45.49 35.41
C SER A 272 -23.61 46.51 34.36
N ALA A 273 -24.43 47.54 34.14
CA ALA A 273 -24.17 48.66 33.22
C ALA A 273 -23.08 49.63 33.74
N PRO A 274 -22.73 50.65 32.93
CA PRO A 274 -23.32 51.97 33.21
C PRO A 274 -23.95 52.71 32.00
N GLN A 275 -24.60 53.81 32.38
CA GLN A 275 -25.31 54.89 31.69
C GLN A 275 -24.60 55.55 30.48
N ALA A 276 -25.19 56.49 29.70
CA ALA A 276 -26.58 56.76 29.24
C ALA A 276 -26.58 58.08 28.42
N ALA A 277 -27.30 58.16 27.28
CA ALA A 277 -27.62 59.43 26.60
C ALA A 277 -28.79 59.33 25.59
N SER A 278 -29.73 60.29 25.67
CA SER A 278 -30.31 61.15 24.60
C SER A 278 -30.38 60.66 23.12
N THR A 279 -31.44 60.87 22.32
CA THR A 279 -32.68 61.69 22.50
C THR A 279 -33.80 61.33 21.47
N ALA A 280 -35.06 61.67 21.80
CA ALA A 280 -36.14 62.21 20.93
C ALA A 280 -36.68 61.45 19.67
N THR A 281 -37.80 60.73 19.88
CA THR A 281 -39.10 60.79 19.16
C THR A 281 -39.30 60.68 17.62
N LYS A 282 -40.23 59.75 17.27
CA LYS A 282 -41.29 59.80 16.21
C LYS A 282 -40.85 59.66 14.72
N ALA A 283 -41.68 59.14 13.80
CA ALA A 283 -43.13 58.82 13.87
C ALA A 283 -43.60 57.60 13.02
N THR A 284 -44.68 56.97 13.49
CA THR A 284 -45.77 56.28 12.75
C THR A 284 -45.51 54.94 12.02
N GLU A 285 -46.59 54.16 11.88
CA GLU A 285 -46.63 52.74 11.49
C GLU A 285 -47.18 52.47 10.06
N LYS A 286 -46.95 51.22 9.61
CA LYS A 286 -47.81 50.26 8.86
C LYS A 286 -49.27 50.67 8.48
N PRO A 287 -49.92 50.05 7.46
CA PRO A 287 -49.87 48.59 7.19
C PRO A 287 -49.98 48.08 5.73
N GLN A 288 -50.02 46.74 5.62
CA GLN A 288 -50.51 45.88 4.52
C GLN A 288 -52.06 45.79 4.51
N PRO A 289 -52.75 45.07 3.57
CA PRO A 289 -52.47 44.73 2.15
C PRO A 289 -53.71 44.82 1.20
N ALA A 290 -53.55 44.35 -0.06
CA ALA A 290 -54.49 43.54 -0.87
C ALA A 290 -55.46 44.14 -1.94
N GLN A 291 -55.44 43.45 -3.11
CA GLN A 291 -56.55 43.05 -4.02
C GLN A 291 -57.18 43.94 -5.14
N GLU A 292 -57.41 43.23 -6.26
CA GLU A 292 -58.49 43.30 -7.30
C GLU A 292 -58.57 44.33 -8.47
N ALA A 293 -58.35 43.79 -9.69
CA ALA A 293 -59.29 43.65 -10.83
C ALA A 293 -59.48 44.70 -11.97
N ALA A 294 -59.58 44.13 -13.20
CA ALA A 294 -60.42 44.48 -14.37
C ALA A 294 -60.11 45.63 -15.39
N ALA A 295 -59.51 45.24 -16.54
CA ALA A 295 -59.93 45.52 -17.96
C ALA A 295 -60.09 47.00 -18.49
N PRO A 296 -60.41 47.27 -19.79
CA PRO A 296 -60.36 46.46 -21.04
C PRO A 296 -59.49 47.10 -22.18
N ALA A 297 -59.53 46.56 -23.41
CA ALA A 297 -58.77 46.99 -24.62
C ALA A 297 -59.60 47.86 -25.61
N PRO A 298 -59.04 48.38 -26.73
CA PRO A 298 -59.35 47.75 -28.04
C PRO A 298 -58.35 47.91 -29.23
N ARG A 299 -58.44 46.99 -30.23
CA ARG A 299 -58.05 47.09 -31.68
C ARG A 299 -56.54 47.21 -32.01
N GLN A 300 -55.97 46.75 -33.14
CA GLN A 300 -56.37 46.00 -34.37
C GLN A 300 -55.05 45.45 -35.03
N ALA A 301 -54.93 44.60 -36.07
CA ALA A 301 -55.83 43.87 -36.99
C ALA A 301 -55.18 42.53 -37.48
N SER A 302 -55.22 42.19 -38.78
CA SER A 302 -54.59 40.98 -39.44
C SER A 302 -54.34 41.30 -40.95
N PRO A 303 -53.65 40.46 -41.80
CA PRO A 303 -54.16 39.14 -42.27
C PRO A 303 -53.08 38.05 -42.63
N ALA A 304 -53.54 36.89 -43.13
CA ALA A 304 -52.76 35.85 -43.86
C ALA A 304 -53.29 35.73 -45.32
N PRO A 305 -52.78 34.85 -46.25
CA PRO A 305 -53.12 33.40 -46.22
C PRO A 305 -52.24 32.36 -47.02
N SER A 306 -52.43 31.07 -46.69
CA SER A 306 -52.55 29.86 -47.58
C SER A 306 -51.53 29.48 -48.68
N LYS A 307 -51.00 28.23 -48.63
CA LYS A 307 -51.35 27.12 -49.56
C LYS A 307 -50.66 25.76 -49.24
N ALA A 308 -51.20 24.67 -49.78
CA ALA A 308 -50.73 23.26 -49.75
C ALA A 308 -50.59 22.74 -51.23
N PRO A 309 -50.25 21.47 -51.60
CA PRO A 309 -50.23 20.19 -50.83
C PRO A 309 -49.02 19.25 -51.10
N ALA A 310 -49.15 17.96 -50.71
CA ALA A 310 -48.21 16.84 -50.94
C ALA A 310 -48.45 16.14 -52.33
N PRO A 311 -47.83 15.01 -52.74
CA PRO A 311 -47.43 13.77 -52.00
C PRO A 311 -45.88 13.56 -52.00
N ALA A 312 -45.20 12.40 -51.89
CA ALA A 312 -45.54 10.96 -51.93
C ALA A 312 -44.47 10.07 -51.22
N GLN A 313 -44.57 8.73 -51.37
CA GLN A 313 -43.53 7.70 -51.15
C GLN A 313 -43.46 6.77 -52.40
N PRO A 314 -42.49 5.83 -52.53
CA PRO A 314 -42.59 4.52 -51.86
C PRO A 314 -41.24 3.97 -51.32
N ALA A 315 -41.25 2.76 -50.73
CA ALA A 315 -40.08 2.09 -50.17
C ALA A 315 -39.93 0.63 -50.64
N THR A 316 -38.67 0.18 -50.78
CA THR A 316 -38.19 -1.20 -51.01
C THR A 316 -36.67 -1.23 -50.71
N SER A 317 -35.98 -2.32 -50.36
CA SER A 317 -36.24 -3.54 -49.56
C SER A 317 -35.09 -4.54 -49.83
N ALA A 318 -34.74 -5.38 -48.85
CA ALA A 318 -33.93 -6.61 -48.99
C ALA A 318 -32.38 -6.51 -49.13
N GLU A 319 -31.70 -7.33 -48.32
CA GLU A 319 -30.39 -7.95 -48.57
C GLU A 319 -30.61 -9.27 -49.41
N PRO A 320 -29.66 -10.23 -49.63
CA PRO A 320 -28.24 -10.27 -49.27
C PRO A 320 -27.27 -10.88 -50.33
N SER A 321 -25.98 -10.91 -49.95
CA SER A 321 -25.04 -12.05 -50.11
C SER A 321 -24.02 -12.14 -51.27
N ASN A 322 -22.83 -12.60 -50.85
CA ASN A 322 -22.00 -13.67 -51.45
C ASN A 322 -20.69 -13.33 -52.22
N ARG A 323 -19.76 -14.30 -52.14
CA ARG A 323 -18.43 -14.52 -52.78
C ARG A 323 -18.06 -13.61 -53.99
N SER A 324 -16.78 -13.27 -54.22
CA SER A 324 -15.58 -14.13 -54.11
C SER A 324 -14.26 -13.33 -54.07
N ALA A 325 -13.11 -14.02 -54.02
CA ALA A 325 -11.78 -13.42 -53.97
C ALA A 325 -11.08 -13.36 -55.34
N ARG A 326 -10.29 -12.30 -55.60
CA ARG A 326 -8.96 -12.44 -56.19
C ARG A 326 -8.02 -11.24 -55.97
N THR A 327 -6.74 -11.52 -56.15
CA THR A 327 -5.58 -10.63 -56.00
C THR A 327 -5.40 -9.63 -57.14
N THR A 328 -4.95 -8.42 -56.82
CA THR A 328 -4.04 -7.62 -57.66
C THR A 328 -3.00 -6.92 -56.79
N ARG A 329 -1.77 -6.77 -57.31
CA ARG A 329 -0.77 -5.85 -56.75
C ARG A 329 -1.05 -4.44 -57.26
N GLY A 330 -0.87 -3.42 -56.42
CA GLY A 330 -0.94 -2.02 -56.83
C GLY A 330 0.01 -1.17 -55.99
N THR A 331 1.04 -0.62 -56.61
CA THR A 331 1.98 0.31 -55.96
C THR A 331 1.38 1.72 -55.95
N GLY A 332 1.26 2.34 -54.78
CA GLY A 332 0.75 3.71 -54.61
C GLY A 332 1.53 4.47 -53.55
N THR A 333 2.04 5.65 -53.91
CA THR A 333 2.80 6.56 -53.04
C THR A 333 1.89 7.21 -51.98
N PRO A 334 2.36 7.41 -50.74
CA PRO A 334 1.55 8.06 -49.70
C PRO A 334 1.38 9.56 -49.96
N ARG A 335 0.13 10.04 -49.98
CA ARG A 335 -0.18 11.48 -49.86
C ARG A 335 -0.05 11.92 -48.38
N PRO A 336 0.29 13.21 -48.12
CA PRO A 336 0.53 13.69 -46.77
C PRO A 336 -0.73 13.68 -45.89
N ALA A 337 -0.54 13.51 -44.58
CA ALA A 337 -1.62 13.46 -43.60
C ALA A 337 -2.33 14.83 -43.46
N SER A 338 -3.67 14.81 -43.49
CA SER A 338 -4.49 15.97 -43.15
C SER A 338 -4.42 16.26 -41.64
N THR A 339 -4.42 17.54 -41.28
CA THR A 339 -4.27 18.00 -39.90
C THR A 339 -5.49 17.68 -39.03
N VAL A 340 -5.38 16.66 -38.19
CA VAL A 340 -6.37 16.35 -37.15
C VAL A 340 -6.24 17.37 -36.01
N SER A 341 -7.32 18.12 -35.73
CA SER A 341 -7.34 19.14 -34.67
C SER A 341 -7.08 18.54 -33.27
N PRO A 342 -6.27 19.19 -32.40
CA PRO A 342 -5.97 18.69 -31.04
C PRO A 342 -7.22 18.42 -30.17
N ALA A 343 -8.33 19.11 -30.45
CA ALA A 343 -9.60 18.91 -29.74
C ALA A 343 -10.27 17.55 -30.03
N ALA A 344 -9.81 16.80 -31.04
CA ALA A 344 -10.31 15.45 -31.36
C ALA A 344 -9.50 14.36 -30.64
N SER A 345 -8.17 14.44 -30.62
CA SER A 345 -7.30 13.45 -29.97
C SER A 345 -7.49 13.43 -28.44
N HIS A 346 -7.70 14.58 -27.81
CA HIS A 346 -8.04 14.63 -26.37
C HIS A 346 -9.41 14.00 -26.05
N ARG A 347 -10.35 13.93 -27.00
CA ARG A 347 -11.62 13.21 -26.81
C ARG A 347 -11.45 11.70 -26.97
N SER A 348 -10.71 11.24 -27.99
CA SER A 348 -10.48 9.81 -28.20
C SER A 348 -9.66 9.18 -27.06
N ALA A 349 -8.63 9.87 -26.56
CA ALA A 349 -7.86 9.42 -25.40
C ALA A 349 -8.73 9.27 -24.14
N ARG A 350 -9.55 10.29 -23.82
CA ARG A 350 -10.49 10.24 -22.67
C ARG A 350 -11.61 9.22 -22.87
N ALA A 351 -12.04 8.93 -24.11
CA ALA A 351 -12.99 7.87 -24.40
C ALA A 351 -12.37 6.48 -24.18
N ALA A 352 -11.16 6.25 -24.69
CA ALA A 352 -10.41 5.01 -24.47
C ALA A 352 -10.15 4.75 -22.98
N GLU A 353 -9.74 5.77 -22.22
CA GLU A 353 -9.53 5.66 -20.77
C GLU A 353 -10.82 5.33 -20.02
N ARG A 354 -11.97 5.91 -20.41
CA ARG A 354 -13.28 5.58 -19.85
C ARG A 354 -13.69 4.13 -20.14
N VAL A 355 -13.52 3.66 -21.37
CA VAL A 355 -13.82 2.28 -21.77
C VAL A 355 -12.93 1.29 -21.02
N LEU A 356 -11.62 1.57 -20.93
CA LEU A 356 -10.67 0.74 -20.18
C LEU A 356 -10.99 0.71 -18.67
N SER A 357 -11.39 1.86 -18.10
CA SER A 357 -11.85 1.96 -16.71
C SER A 357 -13.13 1.16 -16.45
N GLN A 358 -14.08 1.17 -17.38
CA GLN A 358 -15.30 0.35 -17.30
C GLN A 358 -14.99 -1.15 -17.43
N ALA A 359 -14.05 -1.53 -18.30
CA ALA A 359 -13.58 -2.92 -18.42
C ALA A 359 -12.87 -3.41 -17.14
N ALA A 360 -11.95 -2.62 -16.58
CA ALA A 360 -11.25 -2.96 -15.33
C ALA A 360 -12.23 -3.13 -14.14
N ARG A 361 -13.26 -2.28 -14.06
CA ARG A 361 -14.34 -2.41 -13.06
C ARG A 361 -15.17 -3.68 -13.26
N ARG A 362 -15.51 -4.05 -14.50
CA ARG A 362 -16.22 -5.30 -14.82
C ARG A 362 -15.41 -6.56 -14.48
N LEU A 363 -14.07 -6.48 -14.53
CA LEU A 363 -13.16 -7.59 -14.21
C LEU A 363 -12.76 -7.66 -12.72
N LYS A 364 -13.41 -6.91 -11.82
CA LYS A 364 -13.07 -6.78 -10.39
C LYS A 364 -11.62 -6.34 -10.10
N MET A 365 -10.88 -5.80 -11.08
CA MET A 365 -9.49 -5.37 -10.93
C MET A 365 -9.39 -3.94 -10.37
N ALA A 366 -9.88 -3.72 -9.15
CA ALA A 366 -10.00 -2.39 -8.52
C ALA A 366 -8.69 -1.58 -8.50
N HIS A 367 -7.54 -2.24 -8.37
CA HIS A 367 -6.22 -1.59 -8.36
C HIS A 367 -5.87 -0.87 -9.68
N LEU A 368 -6.43 -1.28 -10.82
CA LEU A 368 -6.17 -0.64 -12.13
C LEU A 368 -6.93 0.68 -12.33
N VAL A 369 -7.91 1.00 -11.47
CA VAL A 369 -8.71 2.24 -11.58
C VAL A 369 -7.91 3.47 -11.15
N HIS A 370 -6.94 3.31 -10.24
CA HIS A 370 -6.10 4.38 -9.68
C HIS A 370 -4.70 4.44 -10.30
N THR A 371 -4.48 3.81 -11.46
CA THR A 371 -3.18 3.77 -12.15
C THR A 371 -3.21 4.49 -13.50
N GLU A 372 -2.15 5.22 -13.81
CA GLU A 372 -1.94 5.87 -15.11
C GLU A 372 -1.29 4.88 -16.10
N GLY A 373 -1.88 4.74 -17.29
CA GLY A 373 -1.51 3.77 -18.32
C GLY A 373 -0.85 4.38 -19.56
N ARG A 374 -0.18 5.53 -19.41
CA ARG A 374 0.62 6.15 -20.49
C ARG A 374 1.87 5.28 -20.79
N PHE A 375 2.42 5.39 -22.00
CA PHE A 375 3.59 4.58 -22.39
C PHE A 375 4.85 5.03 -21.61
N PRO A 376 5.64 4.12 -21.01
CA PRO A 376 6.71 4.50 -20.10
C PRO A 376 8.01 4.86 -20.84
N VAL A 377 8.56 6.03 -20.51
CA VAL A 377 9.87 6.51 -20.97
C VAL A 377 10.89 6.38 -19.84
N TYR A 378 12.05 5.80 -20.13
CA TYR A 378 13.23 5.85 -19.28
C TYR A 378 14.03 7.12 -19.59
N VAL A 379 14.03 8.07 -18.66
CA VAL A 379 14.72 9.35 -18.81
C VAL A 379 16.12 9.23 -18.21
N ILE A 380 17.15 9.40 -19.04
CA ILE A 380 18.55 9.47 -18.61
C ILE A 380 18.92 10.96 -18.50
N PHE A 381 19.11 11.44 -17.27
CA PHE A 381 19.15 12.85 -16.92
C PHE A 381 20.53 13.27 -16.39
N SER A 382 21.03 14.41 -16.86
CA SER A 382 22.29 15.01 -16.40
C SER A 382 22.35 16.50 -16.74
N THR A 383 23.48 17.16 -16.49
CA THR A 383 23.81 18.50 -16.99
C THR A 383 25.03 18.40 -17.91
N ARG A 384 25.08 19.19 -18.99
CA ARG A 384 26.30 19.29 -19.82
C ARG A 384 27.40 19.98 -19.03
N SER A 385 27.11 21.17 -18.51
CA SER A 385 28.09 21.98 -17.77
C SER A 385 28.65 21.27 -16.55
N GLY A 386 27.85 20.53 -15.77
CA GLY A 386 28.35 19.73 -14.65
C GLY A 386 29.27 18.59 -15.09
N LEU A 387 28.89 17.84 -16.15
CA LEU A 387 29.75 16.79 -16.71
C LEU A 387 31.07 17.36 -17.25
N GLU A 388 31.04 18.51 -17.92
CA GLU A 388 32.22 19.17 -18.49
C GLU A 388 33.11 19.81 -17.41
N LYS A 389 32.51 20.37 -16.35
CA LYS A 389 33.17 20.95 -15.17
C LYS A 389 33.88 19.90 -14.31
N HIS A 390 33.26 18.73 -14.10
CA HIS A 390 33.81 17.69 -13.22
C HIS A 390 34.75 16.72 -13.94
N TYR A 391 34.42 16.29 -15.17
CA TYR A 391 35.20 15.27 -15.89
C TYR A 391 36.06 15.82 -17.04
N GLY A 392 35.91 17.10 -17.38
CA GLY A 392 36.50 17.70 -18.58
C GLY A 392 35.72 17.38 -19.86
N GLN A 393 35.83 18.25 -20.87
CA GLN A 393 34.98 18.21 -22.06
C GLN A 393 35.04 16.88 -22.84
N ASP A 394 36.21 16.28 -23.04
CA ASP A 394 36.32 15.05 -23.83
C ASP A 394 35.81 13.82 -23.07
N THR A 395 35.99 13.77 -21.75
CA THR A 395 35.38 12.75 -20.89
C THR A 395 33.87 12.90 -20.87
N ALA A 396 33.34 14.13 -20.79
CA ALA A 396 31.91 14.39 -20.92
C ALA A 396 31.36 13.87 -22.28
N LYS A 397 32.04 14.15 -23.41
CA LYS A 397 31.69 13.58 -24.73
C LYS A 397 31.73 12.03 -24.75
N ILE A 398 32.59 11.38 -23.95
CA ILE A 398 32.60 9.92 -23.79
C ILE A 398 31.39 9.44 -22.95
N ILE A 399 31.09 10.12 -21.84
CA ILE A 399 29.94 9.82 -20.95
C ILE A 399 28.63 9.95 -21.72
N LEU A 400 28.42 11.06 -22.44
CA LEU A 400 27.24 11.29 -23.27
C LEU A 400 27.03 10.18 -24.33
N ARG A 401 28.10 9.75 -25.01
CA ARG A 401 28.03 8.61 -25.96
C ARG A 401 27.59 7.32 -25.27
N HIS A 402 28.01 7.07 -24.03
CA HIS A 402 27.55 5.92 -23.26
C HIS A 402 26.10 6.08 -22.73
N MET A 403 25.64 7.28 -22.40
CA MET A 403 24.23 7.57 -22.07
C MET A 403 23.32 7.30 -23.27
N HIS A 404 23.65 7.79 -24.48
CA HIS A 404 22.88 7.47 -25.69
C HIS A 404 22.97 5.98 -26.06
N ALA A 405 24.11 5.31 -25.82
CA ALA A 405 24.24 3.87 -26.04
C ALA A 405 23.37 3.03 -25.09
N LEU A 406 23.12 3.51 -23.87
CA LEU A 406 22.17 2.95 -22.90
C LEU A 406 20.72 3.25 -23.29
N ALA A 407 20.38 4.50 -23.66
CA ALA A 407 19.05 4.84 -24.16
C ALA A 407 18.66 3.95 -25.35
N LYS A 408 19.54 3.82 -26.35
CA LYS A 408 19.34 2.91 -27.49
C LYS A 408 19.23 1.44 -27.09
N ALA A 409 19.87 1.02 -26.00
CA ALA A 409 19.77 -0.35 -25.48
C ALA A 409 18.48 -0.62 -24.70
N VAL A 410 17.82 0.40 -24.14
CA VAL A 410 16.52 0.25 -23.45
C VAL A 410 15.38 0.41 -24.46
N GLY A 411 15.43 1.41 -25.34
CA GLY A 411 14.41 1.68 -26.37
C GLY A 411 14.26 0.62 -27.45
N THR A 412 15.11 -0.41 -27.48
CA THR A 412 14.91 -1.64 -28.28
C THR A 412 14.02 -2.68 -27.58
N ALA A 413 13.54 -2.43 -26.36
CA ALA A 413 12.52 -3.25 -25.70
C ALA A 413 11.10 -2.80 -26.11
N PRO A 414 10.17 -3.70 -26.43
CA PRO A 414 8.83 -3.35 -26.93
C PRO A 414 7.89 -2.73 -25.89
N ASP A 415 8.32 -2.56 -24.65
CA ASP A 415 7.53 -2.05 -23.53
C ASP A 415 8.10 -0.75 -22.91
N TRP A 416 9.17 -0.17 -23.49
CA TRP A 416 9.85 1.03 -22.98
C TRP A 416 10.37 1.92 -24.10
N GLU A 417 10.06 3.21 -24.02
CA GLU A 417 10.82 4.27 -24.68
C GLU A 417 12.02 4.66 -23.80
N ALA A 418 13.04 5.28 -24.37
CA ALA A 418 14.16 5.83 -23.60
C ALA A 418 14.76 7.05 -24.29
N THR A 419 15.18 8.05 -23.50
CA THR A 419 15.78 9.28 -24.02
C THR A 419 16.83 9.85 -23.07
N VAL A 420 17.65 10.77 -23.58
CA VAL A 420 18.60 11.56 -22.81
C VAL A 420 18.07 12.99 -22.70
N LEU A 421 18.13 13.56 -21.49
CA LEU A 421 17.90 14.98 -21.25
C LEU A 421 19.13 15.58 -20.55
N LEU A 422 19.72 16.58 -21.17
CA LEU A 422 20.72 17.46 -20.57
C LEU A 422 20.01 18.77 -20.19
N ALA A 423 19.89 19.02 -18.88
CA ALA A 423 18.94 19.99 -18.35
C ALA A 423 19.23 21.45 -18.74
N ASP A 424 20.50 21.78 -18.90
CA ASP A 424 21.07 23.08 -19.22
C ASP A 424 21.34 23.27 -20.73
N ASP A 425 21.32 22.19 -21.51
CA ASP A 425 21.54 22.26 -22.97
C ASP A 425 20.28 22.67 -23.73
N ALA A 426 20.35 23.81 -24.41
CA ALA A 426 19.26 24.32 -25.24
C ALA A 426 18.84 23.33 -26.35
N ALA A 427 19.77 22.56 -26.92
CA ALA A 427 19.44 21.60 -27.98
C ALA A 427 18.66 20.40 -27.43
N SER A 428 19.15 19.77 -26.36
CA SER A 428 18.46 18.66 -25.68
C SER A 428 17.09 19.08 -25.12
N ALA A 429 16.98 20.27 -24.52
CA ALA A 429 15.70 20.80 -24.04
C ALA A 429 14.70 21.04 -25.19
N HIS A 430 15.16 21.55 -26.33
CA HIS A 430 14.33 21.79 -27.51
C HIS A 430 13.78 20.50 -28.14
N GLU A 431 14.54 19.40 -28.18
CA GLU A 431 14.06 18.08 -28.65
C GLU A 431 12.80 17.61 -27.90
N HIS A 432 12.72 17.92 -26.60
CA HIS A 432 11.60 17.60 -25.72
C HIS A 432 10.50 18.67 -25.67
N GLY A 433 10.68 19.82 -26.33
CA GLY A 433 9.73 20.93 -26.33
C GLY A 433 9.65 21.67 -24.98
N ILE A 434 10.74 21.68 -24.22
CA ILE A 434 10.89 22.33 -22.91
C ILE A 434 12.01 23.38 -22.95
N LYS A 435 12.15 24.18 -21.88
CA LYS A 435 13.24 25.17 -21.76
C LYS A 435 14.42 24.56 -21.00
N PRO A 436 15.68 24.94 -21.34
CA PRO A 436 16.83 24.64 -20.49
C PRO A 436 16.72 25.38 -19.14
N VAL A 437 17.42 24.90 -18.13
CA VAL A 437 17.44 25.45 -16.77
C VAL A 437 18.87 25.57 -16.21
N THR A 438 19.03 26.32 -15.13
CA THR A 438 20.29 26.43 -14.39
C THR A 438 20.70 25.08 -13.77
N PRO A 439 21.95 24.62 -13.96
CA PRO A 439 22.40 23.30 -13.55
C PRO A 439 22.52 23.14 -12.02
N ASP A 440 22.85 24.23 -11.31
CA ASP A 440 23.08 24.21 -9.86
C ASP A 440 21.78 24.37 -9.01
N ASP A 441 20.61 24.62 -9.61
CA ASP A 441 19.33 24.71 -8.88
C ASP A 441 18.51 23.40 -8.97
N PRO A 442 18.48 22.58 -7.90
CA PRO A 442 17.69 21.34 -7.88
C PRO A 442 16.18 21.59 -8.07
N TRP A 443 15.64 22.75 -7.65
CA TRP A 443 14.23 23.07 -7.86
C TRP A 443 13.91 23.42 -9.31
N ALA A 444 14.81 24.07 -10.05
CA ALA A 444 14.65 24.26 -11.49
C ALA A 444 14.73 22.92 -12.25
N LEU A 445 15.70 22.06 -11.89
CA LEU A 445 15.81 20.70 -12.42
C LEU A 445 14.54 19.87 -12.19
N LYS A 446 13.97 19.90 -10.97
CA LYS A 446 12.67 19.26 -10.66
C LYS A 446 11.52 19.83 -11.51
N LYS A 447 11.40 21.15 -11.61
CA LYS A 447 10.35 21.82 -12.42
C LYS A 447 10.47 21.48 -13.91
N GLN A 448 11.69 21.27 -14.41
CA GLN A 448 11.93 20.80 -15.76
C GLN A 448 11.47 19.34 -15.96
N LEU A 449 11.73 18.43 -15.02
CA LEU A 449 11.23 17.06 -15.08
C LEU A 449 9.69 16.98 -15.04
N ALA A 450 9.04 17.82 -14.23
CA ALA A 450 7.58 17.95 -14.27
C ALA A 450 7.08 18.49 -15.62
N SER A 451 7.79 19.44 -16.23
CA SER A 451 7.49 19.95 -17.57
C SER A 451 7.69 18.89 -18.66
N LEU A 452 8.68 18.02 -18.51
CA LEU A 452 8.93 16.88 -19.40
C LEU A 452 7.77 15.87 -19.33
N ASP A 453 7.24 15.51 -18.15
CA ASP A 453 6.10 14.58 -18.08
C ASP A 453 4.84 15.14 -18.74
N VAL A 454 4.62 16.46 -18.67
CA VAL A 454 3.56 17.15 -19.40
C VAL A 454 3.80 17.14 -20.91
N ALA A 455 5.04 17.33 -21.36
CA ALA A 455 5.39 17.27 -22.79
C ALA A 455 5.24 15.85 -23.36
N LEU A 456 5.69 14.83 -22.63
CA LEU A 456 5.46 13.41 -22.95
C LEU A 456 3.97 13.06 -22.95
N GLY A 457 3.20 13.59 -21.99
CA GLY A 457 1.76 13.38 -21.89
C GLY A 457 0.97 13.81 -23.12
N ARG A 458 1.42 14.86 -23.82
CA ARG A 458 0.86 15.28 -25.13
C ARG A 458 1.07 14.25 -26.25
N LYS A 459 2.08 13.39 -26.13
CA LYS A 459 2.40 12.29 -27.05
C LYS A 459 1.79 10.94 -26.63
N GLY A 460 1.19 10.86 -25.44
CA GLY A 460 0.66 9.62 -24.85
C GLY A 460 1.66 8.85 -23.97
N SER A 461 2.88 9.37 -23.80
CA SER A 461 3.94 8.78 -22.99
C SER A 461 4.07 9.46 -21.61
N MET A 462 4.83 8.89 -20.68
CA MET A 462 5.10 9.44 -19.34
C MET A 462 6.50 9.03 -18.85
N ILE A 463 7.06 9.76 -17.88
CA ILE A 463 8.29 9.34 -17.17
C ILE A 463 7.99 8.05 -16.40
N GLY A 464 8.46 6.91 -16.92
CA GLY A 464 8.30 5.60 -16.31
C GLY A 464 9.39 5.29 -15.29
N ALA A 465 10.59 5.83 -15.49
CA ALA A 465 11.72 5.77 -14.55
C ALA A 465 12.75 6.87 -14.89
N LEU A 466 13.48 7.33 -13.89
CA LEU A 466 14.52 8.35 -14.01
C LEU A 466 15.90 7.79 -13.60
N LEU A 467 16.89 7.95 -14.46
CA LEU A 467 18.30 7.67 -14.16
C LEU A 467 19.09 8.98 -14.15
N ILE A 468 19.52 9.44 -12.98
CA ILE A 468 20.46 10.56 -12.84
C ILE A 468 21.87 10.06 -13.14
N VAL A 469 22.63 10.78 -13.96
CA VAL A 469 24.02 10.41 -14.34
C VAL A 469 24.98 11.50 -13.87
N GLY A 470 25.88 11.13 -12.97
CA GLY A 470 26.76 12.04 -12.21
C GLY A 470 26.41 12.07 -10.70
N GLY A 471 27.37 12.45 -9.88
CA GLY A 471 27.17 12.67 -8.44
C GLY A 471 26.54 14.04 -8.15
N PRO A 472 26.51 14.47 -6.87
CA PRO A 472 26.00 15.79 -6.48
C PRO A 472 26.69 16.96 -7.19
N GLU A 473 27.93 16.78 -7.64
CA GLU A 473 28.75 17.74 -8.37
C GLU A 473 28.32 17.97 -9.84
N VAL A 474 27.49 17.09 -10.38
CA VAL A 474 26.92 17.18 -11.75
C VAL A 474 25.42 17.44 -11.72
N VAL A 475 24.71 16.78 -10.82
CA VAL A 475 23.27 16.99 -10.56
C VAL A 475 23.10 17.06 -9.04
N PRO A 476 22.87 18.24 -8.44
CA PRO A 476 22.80 18.39 -6.99
C PRO A 476 21.71 17.51 -6.37
N PHE A 477 21.86 17.16 -5.09
CA PHE A 477 20.74 16.65 -4.31
C PHE A 477 19.77 17.79 -3.95
N HIS A 478 18.50 17.47 -3.70
CA HIS A 478 17.70 18.37 -2.88
C HIS A 478 18.16 18.24 -1.43
N HIS A 479 18.54 19.35 -0.80
CA HIS A 479 18.74 19.41 0.65
C HIS A 479 17.38 19.65 1.31
N LEU A 480 16.81 18.58 1.87
CA LEU A 480 15.53 18.62 2.58
C LEU A 480 15.78 18.92 4.07
N PRO A 481 14.82 19.54 4.79
CA PRO A 481 14.95 19.70 6.24
C PRO A 481 14.99 18.32 6.92
N ASN A 482 15.82 18.18 7.96
CA ASN A 482 15.76 17.03 8.84
C ASN A 482 14.49 17.14 9.73
N PRO A 483 13.60 16.13 9.75
CA PRO A 483 12.43 16.12 10.64
C PRO A 483 12.76 15.61 12.05
N LEU A 484 14.04 15.39 12.38
CA LEU A 484 14.54 14.94 13.69
C LEU A 484 15.55 15.91 14.29
N GLU A 485 15.62 15.94 15.62
CA GLU A 485 16.75 16.52 16.35
C GLU A 485 17.86 15.47 16.59
N ASP A 486 18.84 15.42 15.67
CA ASP A 486 20.08 14.63 15.76
C ASP A 486 21.25 15.37 15.06
N GLU A 487 22.32 14.67 14.61
CA GLU A 487 23.54 15.30 14.07
C GLU A 487 23.44 15.81 12.61
N ASP A 488 22.33 15.60 11.89
CA ASP A 488 22.20 16.05 10.50
C ASP A 488 21.40 17.37 10.38
N ASP A 489 22.01 18.47 9.93
CA ASP A 489 21.28 19.73 9.65
C ASP A 489 20.25 19.57 8.50
N ILE A 490 20.59 18.73 7.51
CA ILE A 490 19.88 18.57 6.24
C ILE A 490 19.93 17.12 5.77
N VAL A 491 18.95 16.72 4.95
CA VAL A 491 18.91 15.41 4.29
C VAL A 491 19.04 15.56 2.78
N PRO A 492 20.23 15.28 2.20
CA PRO A 492 20.39 15.17 0.75
C PRO A 492 19.54 14.03 0.19
N SER A 493 18.69 14.32 -0.80
CA SER A 493 17.76 13.35 -1.37
C SER A 493 17.52 13.54 -2.87
N ASP A 494 17.36 12.42 -3.58
CA ASP A 494 16.87 12.36 -4.96
C ASP A 494 15.33 12.22 -5.05
N ASN A 495 14.63 12.01 -3.92
CA ASN A 495 13.17 11.81 -3.92
C ASN A 495 12.39 12.91 -4.67
N PRO A 496 12.71 14.22 -4.56
CA PRO A 496 11.91 15.24 -5.22
C PRO A 496 12.02 15.22 -6.75
N TYR A 497 13.13 14.71 -7.33
CA TYR A 497 13.22 14.42 -8.77
C TYR A 497 12.31 13.28 -9.21
N GLY A 498 11.81 12.49 -8.25
CA GLY A 498 10.81 11.45 -8.43
C GLY A 498 9.35 11.90 -8.29
N ALA A 499 9.09 13.16 -7.92
CA ALA A 499 7.76 13.65 -7.53
C ALA A 499 7.29 14.83 -8.39
N ILE A 500 6.03 14.78 -8.85
CA ILE A 500 5.40 15.87 -9.61
C ILE A 500 5.02 17.04 -8.69
N ASP A 501 4.48 16.73 -7.51
CA ASP A 501 3.97 17.68 -6.53
C ASP A 501 4.99 17.92 -5.39
N GLU A 502 4.54 18.52 -4.29
CA GLU A 502 5.36 18.81 -3.12
C GLU A 502 5.63 17.56 -2.26
N ASN A 503 4.97 16.43 -2.52
CA ASN A 503 5.07 15.22 -1.69
C ASN A 503 6.30 14.36 -2.07
N TYR A 504 7.46 14.78 -1.57
CA TYR A 504 8.71 14.04 -1.71
C TYR A 504 8.83 12.81 -0.78
N LEU A 505 7.82 12.43 0.01
CA LEU A 505 7.89 11.23 0.85
C LEU A 505 7.63 9.94 0.04
N ALA A 506 6.82 10.01 -1.01
CA ALA A 506 6.42 8.87 -1.82
C ALA A 506 6.51 9.17 -3.34
N PRO A 507 7.67 8.95 -3.98
CA PRO A 507 7.88 9.30 -5.38
C PRO A 507 6.85 8.72 -6.36
N THR A 508 6.50 9.52 -7.35
CA THR A 508 5.57 9.20 -8.45
C THR A 508 6.15 8.18 -9.41
N TRP A 509 7.44 8.31 -9.75
CA TRP A 509 8.22 7.34 -10.55
C TRP A 509 9.49 6.91 -9.81
N PRO A 510 10.05 5.72 -10.12
CA PRO A 510 11.30 5.28 -9.54
C PRO A 510 12.48 6.11 -10.06
N VAL A 511 13.40 6.46 -9.14
CA VAL A 511 14.64 7.18 -9.42
C VAL A 511 15.82 6.27 -9.07
N GLY A 512 16.89 6.34 -9.86
CA GLY A 512 18.22 5.85 -9.49
C GLY A 512 19.29 6.82 -9.96
N ARG A 513 20.45 6.83 -9.30
CA ARG A 513 21.60 7.69 -9.65
C ARG A 513 22.84 6.87 -9.95
N LEU A 514 23.63 7.27 -10.94
CA LEU A 514 24.99 6.78 -11.17
C LEU A 514 25.99 7.85 -10.70
N PRO A 515 26.46 7.79 -9.45
CA PRO A 515 27.55 8.66 -9.03
C PRO A 515 28.85 8.26 -9.74
N GLY A 516 29.72 9.25 -9.97
CA GLY A 516 31.14 9.01 -10.26
C GLY A 516 31.96 8.99 -8.97
N SER A 517 33.26 9.23 -9.11
CA SER A 517 34.16 9.51 -7.99
C SER A 517 34.32 11.03 -7.81
N ALA A 518 34.48 11.50 -6.57
CA ALA A 518 34.63 12.93 -6.25
C ALA A 518 35.97 13.55 -6.72
N ASP A 519 36.95 12.70 -7.07
CA ASP A 519 38.25 13.08 -7.64
C ASP A 519 38.24 13.32 -9.16
N GLY A 520 37.08 13.18 -9.82
CA GLY A 520 36.96 13.31 -11.27
C GLY A 520 37.24 12.02 -12.05
N ASP A 521 37.50 10.87 -11.39
CA ASP A 521 37.64 9.60 -12.11
C ASP A 521 36.29 9.11 -12.67
N ALA A 522 36.16 9.19 -13.99
CA ALA A 522 35.01 8.69 -14.73
C ALA A 522 34.99 7.14 -14.85
N THR A 523 36.02 6.40 -14.41
CA THR A 523 36.10 4.93 -14.55
C THR A 523 34.93 4.22 -13.87
N LEU A 524 34.49 4.67 -12.70
CA LEU A 524 33.28 4.15 -12.04
C LEU A 524 32.05 4.34 -12.94
N LEU A 525 31.80 5.58 -13.35
CA LEU A 525 30.60 6.00 -14.09
C LEU A 525 30.50 5.33 -15.47
N LEU A 526 31.61 5.37 -16.23
CA LEU A 526 31.73 4.69 -17.52
C LEU A 526 31.63 3.16 -17.38
N GLY A 527 32.19 2.60 -16.30
CA GLY A 527 32.03 1.19 -15.96
C GLY A 527 30.57 0.81 -15.71
N ALA A 528 29.83 1.61 -14.94
CA ALA A 528 28.41 1.39 -14.67
C ALA A 528 27.55 1.49 -15.94
N LEU A 529 27.69 2.57 -16.71
CA LEU A 529 26.96 2.76 -17.98
C LEU A 529 27.22 1.61 -18.97
N ARG A 530 28.47 1.14 -19.08
CA ARG A 530 28.83 -0.02 -19.93
C ARG A 530 28.18 -1.32 -19.44
N ARG A 531 28.21 -1.59 -18.12
CA ARG A 531 27.55 -2.78 -17.52
C ARG A 531 26.04 -2.77 -17.77
N MET A 532 25.36 -1.65 -17.52
CA MET A 532 23.92 -1.49 -17.75
C MET A 532 23.55 -1.64 -19.23
N THR A 533 24.33 -1.03 -20.12
CA THR A 533 24.14 -1.17 -21.59
C THR A 533 24.27 -2.62 -22.04
N ALA A 534 25.23 -3.37 -21.50
CA ALA A 534 25.42 -4.78 -21.80
C ALA A 534 24.28 -5.65 -21.24
N GLU A 535 23.83 -5.38 -20.02
CA GLU A 535 22.73 -6.09 -19.35
C GLU A 535 21.41 -5.95 -20.13
N HIS A 536 21.01 -4.73 -20.50
CA HIS A 536 19.77 -4.52 -21.30
C HIS A 536 19.84 -5.17 -22.69
N ARG A 537 20.98 -5.09 -23.38
CA ARG A 537 21.20 -5.80 -24.65
C ARG A 537 21.14 -7.32 -24.47
N ASN A 538 21.71 -7.86 -23.40
CA ASN A 538 21.67 -9.30 -23.10
C ASN A 538 20.25 -9.79 -22.81
N ARG A 539 19.44 -9.01 -22.08
CA ARG A 539 18.02 -9.33 -21.78
C ARG A 539 17.15 -9.40 -23.03
N GLN A 540 17.50 -8.69 -24.10
CA GLN A 540 16.77 -8.69 -25.38
C GLN A 540 17.17 -9.82 -26.33
N ARG A 541 18.31 -10.50 -26.10
CA ARG A 541 18.76 -11.61 -26.97
C ARG A 541 17.73 -12.74 -26.95
N ALA A 542 17.29 -13.17 -28.14
CA ALA A 542 16.27 -14.19 -28.29
C ALA A 542 16.73 -15.54 -27.69
N VAL A 543 16.09 -15.95 -26.59
CA VAL A 543 16.32 -17.28 -26.00
C VAL A 543 15.84 -18.33 -27.00
N ALA A 544 16.77 -19.15 -27.49
CA ALA A 544 16.52 -20.18 -28.50
C ALA A 544 15.36 -21.11 -28.09
N TRP A 545 14.57 -21.55 -29.08
CA TRP A 545 13.30 -22.24 -28.84
C TRP A 545 13.44 -23.49 -27.97
N TYR A 546 14.50 -24.29 -28.16
CA TYR A 546 14.77 -25.47 -27.34
C TYR A 546 15.06 -25.10 -25.87
N ARG A 547 15.77 -24.01 -25.60
CA ARG A 547 16.01 -23.52 -24.23
C ARG A 547 14.71 -23.02 -23.58
N ARG A 548 13.81 -22.40 -24.35
CA ARG A 548 12.47 -22.02 -23.87
C ARG A 548 11.64 -23.25 -23.51
N TRP A 549 11.70 -24.32 -24.31
CA TRP A 549 10.99 -25.57 -24.05
C TRP A 549 11.52 -26.27 -22.78
N TRP A 550 12.86 -26.38 -22.64
CA TRP A 550 13.50 -26.86 -21.41
C TRP A 550 13.20 -26.00 -20.17
N GLN A 551 13.10 -24.67 -20.31
CA GLN A 551 12.69 -23.77 -19.22
C GLN A 551 11.24 -23.98 -18.81
N ALA A 552 10.32 -24.17 -19.77
CA ALA A 552 8.93 -24.52 -19.49
C ALA A 552 8.84 -25.87 -18.76
N LEU A 553 9.52 -26.90 -19.26
CA LEU A 553 9.55 -28.23 -18.64
C LEU A 553 10.06 -28.17 -17.18
N ARG A 554 11.18 -27.48 -16.93
CA ARG A 554 11.71 -27.29 -15.57
C ARG A 554 10.78 -26.45 -14.68
N ALA A 555 9.98 -25.54 -15.25
CA ALA A 555 9.00 -24.76 -14.49
C ALA A 555 7.81 -25.59 -13.99
N HIS A 556 7.54 -26.76 -14.59
CA HIS A 556 6.50 -27.70 -14.13
C HIS A 556 6.98 -28.70 -13.06
N LEU A 557 8.28 -28.87 -12.83
CA LEU A 557 8.80 -29.72 -11.74
C LEU A 557 8.96 -28.90 -10.44
N PRO A 558 8.12 -29.08 -9.41
CA PRO A 558 8.16 -28.25 -8.20
C PRO A 558 9.46 -28.41 -7.40
N PHE A 559 10.12 -29.56 -7.46
CA PHE A 559 11.40 -29.78 -6.77
C PHE A 559 12.53 -28.88 -7.31
N LEU A 560 12.50 -28.54 -8.60
CA LEU A 560 13.48 -27.65 -9.25
C LEU A 560 13.17 -26.15 -9.07
N ARG A 561 12.03 -25.77 -8.47
CA ARG A 561 11.65 -24.36 -8.28
C ARG A 561 12.44 -23.63 -7.18
N ARG A 562 13.33 -24.31 -6.44
CA ARG A 562 14.08 -23.73 -5.30
C ARG A 562 15.45 -23.15 -5.66
N HIS A 563 15.54 -22.38 -6.74
CA HIS A 563 16.63 -21.40 -6.88
C HIS A 563 16.36 -20.19 -5.97
N ARG A 564 16.54 -20.36 -4.64
CA ARG A 564 16.85 -19.23 -3.78
C ARG A 564 18.16 -18.62 -4.29
N LEU A 565 18.15 -17.35 -4.64
CA LEU A 565 19.39 -16.65 -4.98
C LEU A 565 20.32 -16.70 -3.77
N ALA A 566 21.59 -17.02 -3.99
CA ALA A 566 22.60 -16.95 -2.94
C ALA A 566 22.60 -15.51 -2.40
N SER A 567 22.32 -15.36 -1.11
CA SER A 567 22.05 -14.08 -0.48
C SER A 567 22.93 -13.91 0.76
N LEU A 568 23.69 -12.81 0.81
CA LEU A 568 24.54 -12.45 1.92
C LEU A 568 23.73 -11.59 2.91
N GLY A 569 23.92 -11.83 4.20
CA GLY A 569 23.38 -10.98 5.25
C GLY A 569 24.42 -10.81 6.35
N TYR A 570 24.65 -9.59 6.81
CA TYR A 570 25.63 -9.30 7.86
C TYR A 570 25.09 -8.19 8.77
N THR A 571 25.11 -8.42 10.09
CA THR A 571 24.54 -7.53 11.10
C THR A 571 25.51 -7.29 12.26
N ALA A 572 25.33 -6.20 12.98
CA ALA A 572 25.79 -6.11 14.37
C ALA A 572 25.05 -7.16 15.23
N GLU A 573 25.73 -7.76 16.21
CA GLU A 573 25.17 -8.81 17.06
C GLU A 573 23.96 -8.31 17.88
N VAL A 574 24.06 -7.10 18.44
CA VAL A 574 23.00 -6.47 19.25
C VAL A 574 21.66 -6.31 18.50
N TRP A 575 21.68 -6.24 17.16
CA TRP A 575 20.48 -6.09 16.32
C TRP A 575 20.04 -7.38 15.61
N GLU A 576 20.70 -8.51 15.90
CA GLU A 576 20.48 -9.79 15.24
C GLU A 576 18.99 -10.22 15.19
N LYS A 577 18.21 -9.87 16.22
CA LYS A 577 16.76 -10.16 16.30
C LYS A 577 15.96 -9.42 15.21
N ALA A 578 16.22 -8.13 15.00
CA ALA A 578 15.58 -7.33 13.96
C ALA A 578 16.12 -7.69 12.57
N ALA A 579 17.44 -7.77 12.43
CA ALA A 579 18.12 -8.13 11.19
C ALA A 579 17.72 -9.52 10.66
N ARG A 580 17.51 -10.54 11.54
CA ARG A 580 16.94 -11.84 11.12
C ARG A 580 15.51 -11.72 10.59
N ALA A 581 14.70 -10.80 11.14
CA ALA A 581 13.34 -10.58 10.70
C ALA A 581 13.24 -9.83 9.35
N VAL A 582 14.28 -9.08 8.95
CA VAL A 582 14.47 -8.54 7.60
C VAL A 582 15.05 -9.60 6.65
N PHE A 583 16.17 -10.22 7.04
CA PHE A 583 16.94 -11.12 6.18
C PHE A 583 16.19 -12.39 5.79
N LYS A 584 15.19 -12.84 6.59
CA LYS A 584 14.26 -13.93 6.23
C LYS A 584 13.61 -13.75 4.84
N GLU A 585 13.52 -12.51 4.37
CA GLU A 585 12.91 -12.20 3.08
C GLU A 585 13.77 -12.72 1.92
N ILE A 586 15.11 -12.68 2.01
CA ILE A 586 16.02 -13.12 0.93
C ILE A 586 16.78 -14.41 1.24
N GLY A 587 17.17 -14.62 2.50
CA GLY A 587 17.99 -15.73 2.96
C GLY A 587 17.26 -16.70 3.90
N ALA A 588 17.98 -17.68 4.42
CA ALA A 588 17.54 -18.40 5.61
C ALA A 588 18.04 -17.62 6.84
N PRO A 589 17.21 -17.29 7.85
CA PRO A 589 17.65 -16.47 8.98
C PRO A 589 18.94 -16.95 9.63
N ARG A 590 19.13 -18.27 9.75
CA ARG A 590 20.34 -18.91 10.33
C ARG A 590 21.65 -18.68 9.56
N THR A 591 21.60 -18.15 8.33
CA THR A 591 22.81 -17.80 7.53
C THR A 591 23.07 -16.29 7.51
N LEU A 592 22.43 -15.53 8.38
CA LEU A 592 22.82 -14.16 8.72
C LEU A 592 24.12 -14.21 9.54
N LEU A 593 25.16 -13.53 9.07
CA LEU A 593 26.43 -13.35 9.78
C LEU A 593 26.28 -12.24 10.85
N ALA A 594 26.95 -12.37 11.99
CA ALA A 594 26.91 -11.38 13.07
C ALA A 594 28.33 -10.92 13.47
N SER A 595 28.46 -9.63 13.76
CA SER A 595 29.69 -8.98 14.21
C SER A 595 29.50 -8.30 15.57
N PRO A 596 30.23 -8.71 16.63
CA PRO A 596 31.06 -9.92 16.76
C PRO A 596 30.25 -11.23 16.65
N PRO A 597 30.89 -12.42 16.59
CA PRO A 597 32.33 -12.68 16.59
C PRO A 597 33.00 -12.50 15.22
N LEU A 598 32.26 -12.47 14.12
CA LEU A 598 32.85 -12.26 12.79
C LEU A 598 33.25 -10.80 12.63
N HIS A 599 34.52 -10.57 12.29
CA HIS A 599 35.14 -9.28 12.03
C HIS A 599 35.95 -9.42 10.72
N THR A 600 36.42 -8.32 10.11
CA THR A 600 37.09 -8.32 8.79
C THR A 600 38.07 -9.50 8.59
N GLU A 601 38.97 -9.74 9.55
CA GLU A 601 40.01 -10.77 9.48
C GLU A 601 39.45 -12.21 9.50
N ALA A 602 38.33 -12.44 10.20
CA ALA A 602 37.65 -13.73 10.30
C ALA A 602 36.56 -13.94 9.22
N LEU A 603 36.22 -12.91 8.44
CA LEU A 603 35.13 -12.95 7.46
C LEU A 603 35.52 -13.69 6.17
N GLY A 604 36.80 -13.62 5.78
CA GLY A 604 37.32 -14.19 4.55
C GLY A 604 36.76 -13.57 3.28
N VAL A 605 36.96 -14.23 2.14
CA VAL A 605 36.43 -13.76 0.84
C VAL A 605 34.91 -13.94 0.81
N LEU A 606 34.17 -12.84 0.73
CA LEU A 606 32.71 -12.85 0.67
C LEU A 606 32.17 -13.78 -0.45
N PRO A 607 31.16 -14.62 -0.16
CA PRO A 607 30.64 -15.57 -1.13
C PRO A 607 29.96 -14.85 -2.31
N ARG A 608 30.13 -15.42 -3.52
CA ARG A 608 29.45 -14.98 -4.75
C ARG A 608 27.93 -15.06 -4.54
N THR A 609 27.31 -13.91 -4.33
CA THR A 609 25.89 -13.76 -4.02
C THR A 609 25.20 -12.82 -5.02
N THR A 610 23.88 -12.88 -5.13
CA THR A 610 23.10 -11.99 -6.02
C THR A 610 22.44 -10.86 -5.24
N LEU A 611 22.09 -11.09 -3.98
CA LEU A 611 21.49 -10.12 -3.07
C LEU A 611 22.37 -10.00 -1.82
N ALA A 612 22.54 -8.79 -1.29
CA ALA A 612 23.23 -8.59 -0.02
C ALA A 612 22.51 -7.58 0.87
N TYR A 613 22.53 -7.87 2.17
CA TYR A 613 21.86 -7.11 3.22
C TYR A 613 22.84 -6.78 4.34
N PHE A 614 22.92 -5.51 4.75
CA PHE A 614 23.83 -5.04 5.79
C PHE A 614 23.07 -4.19 6.83
N ASN A 615 23.30 -4.48 8.11
CA ASN A 615 22.72 -3.80 9.28
C ASN A 615 23.85 -3.59 10.31
N LEU A 616 24.73 -2.64 10.00
CA LEU A 616 26.05 -2.41 10.59
C LEU A 616 26.30 -0.90 10.68
N HIS A 617 27.02 -0.47 11.71
CA HIS A 617 27.35 0.94 11.95
C HIS A 617 28.13 1.54 10.77
N GLY A 618 27.66 2.69 10.27
CA GLY A 618 28.35 3.51 9.28
C GLY A 618 28.56 4.93 9.75
N LEU A 619 29.58 5.61 9.22
CA LEU A 619 30.01 6.93 9.67
C LEU A 619 30.27 7.82 8.43
N ALA A 620 30.08 9.13 8.57
CA ALA A 620 30.26 10.07 7.46
C ALA A 620 31.74 10.25 7.07
N ASP A 621 32.64 10.18 8.05
CA ASP A 621 34.08 10.40 7.96
C ASP A 621 34.85 9.10 7.69
N ALA A 622 34.55 8.02 8.42
CA ALA A 622 35.19 6.72 8.22
C ALA A 622 34.78 6.03 6.90
N ALA A 623 35.60 5.05 6.48
CA ALA A 623 35.37 4.22 5.30
C ALA A 623 34.82 2.80 5.61
N PRO A 624 35.20 2.13 6.73
CA PRO A 624 34.63 0.84 7.10
C PRO A 624 33.19 0.92 7.63
N TRP A 625 32.56 -0.25 7.73
CA TRP A 625 31.38 -0.48 8.56
C TRP A 625 31.75 -1.34 9.78
N TYR A 626 31.09 -1.09 10.91
CA TYR A 626 31.43 -1.65 12.21
C TYR A 626 30.30 -2.55 12.75
N GLY A 627 30.69 -3.61 13.44
CA GLY A 627 29.77 -4.43 14.23
C GLY A 627 29.42 -3.76 15.55
N GLN A 628 28.57 -4.42 16.34
CA GLN A 628 28.39 -4.06 17.74
C GLN A 628 28.01 -5.29 18.57
N ARG A 629 28.74 -5.51 19.67
CA ARG A 629 28.54 -6.60 20.64
C ARG A 629 27.20 -6.47 21.36
N ASP A 630 26.51 -7.58 21.57
CA ASP A 630 25.34 -7.65 22.45
C ASP A 630 25.82 -7.60 23.92
N PRO A 631 25.53 -6.54 24.70
CA PRO A 631 26.00 -6.42 26.08
C PRO A 631 25.45 -7.53 27.00
N THR A 632 24.35 -8.18 26.61
CA THR A 632 23.71 -9.26 27.38
C THR A 632 24.36 -10.63 27.14
N ARG A 633 25.33 -10.73 26.22
CA ARG A 633 26.05 -11.97 25.91
C ARG A 633 27.47 -11.97 26.45
N ALA A 634 27.86 -13.10 27.03
CA ALA A 634 29.22 -13.37 27.44
C ALA A 634 30.08 -13.75 26.22
N LEU A 635 30.67 -12.75 25.57
CA LEU A 635 31.80 -12.91 24.63
C LEU A 635 33.06 -12.26 25.26
N PRO A 636 33.84 -13.00 26.07
CA PRO A 636 35.02 -12.45 26.74
C PRO A 636 36.05 -11.91 25.75
N GLY A 637 36.56 -10.70 25.99
CA GLY A 637 37.60 -10.07 25.19
C GLY A 637 37.17 -9.55 23.80
N ALA A 638 35.91 -9.72 23.39
CA ALA A 638 35.42 -9.12 22.15
C ALA A 638 35.26 -7.59 22.31
N PRO A 639 35.77 -6.76 21.37
CA PRO A 639 35.57 -5.31 21.41
C PRO A 639 34.10 -4.96 21.20
N ASP A 640 33.66 -3.83 21.74
CA ASP A 640 32.26 -3.42 21.64
C ASP A 640 31.85 -3.01 20.22
N TYR A 641 32.77 -2.44 19.43
CA TYR A 641 32.55 -1.99 18.04
C TYR A 641 33.67 -2.47 17.10
N PRO A 642 33.73 -3.77 16.75
CA PRO A 642 34.74 -4.31 15.83
C PRO A 642 34.57 -3.73 14.42
N VAL A 643 35.66 -3.63 13.65
CA VAL A 643 35.56 -3.43 12.19
C VAL A 643 34.97 -4.70 11.57
N ALA A 644 33.77 -4.58 11.00
CA ALA A 644 33.05 -5.70 10.43
C ALA A 644 33.40 -5.91 8.95
N LEU A 645 33.50 -4.82 8.19
CA LEU A 645 33.71 -4.84 6.74
C LEU A 645 34.35 -3.54 6.24
N ARG A 646 35.34 -3.64 5.34
CA ARG A 646 36.05 -2.51 4.73
C ARG A 646 35.89 -2.48 3.20
N PRO A 647 36.21 -1.36 2.52
CA PRO A 647 36.20 -1.31 1.06
C PRO A 647 37.15 -2.33 0.41
N GLU A 648 38.33 -2.56 0.99
CA GLU A 648 39.30 -3.55 0.49
C GLU A 648 38.80 -5.00 0.58
N ASP A 649 38.01 -5.34 1.61
CA ASP A 649 37.40 -6.66 1.82
C ASP A 649 36.40 -7.03 0.71
N LEU A 650 35.82 -6.02 0.03
CA LEU A 650 34.86 -6.26 -1.04
C LEU A 650 35.54 -6.84 -2.29
N PRO A 651 35.01 -7.95 -2.83
CA PRO A 651 35.75 -8.79 -3.77
C PRO A 651 36.06 -8.08 -5.09
N PRO A 652 37.14 -8.47 -5.78
CA PRO A 652 37.53 -7.87 -7.06
C PRO A 652 36.43 -7.98 -8.11
N ARG A 653 36.49 -7.07 -9.10
CA ARG A 653 35.47 -6.82 -10.13
C ARG A 653 34.79 -8.10 -10.64
N GLU A 654 33.49 -7.97 -10.91
CA GLU A 654 32.55 -8.99 -11.40
C GLU A 654 31.95 -9.95 -10.35
N HIS A 655 32.41 -9.89 -9.09
CA HIS A 655 31.95 -10.78 -8.01
C HIS A 655 31.00 -10.14 -6.99
N ALA A 656 30.76 -8.84 -7.08
CA ALA A 656 29.91 -8.12 -6.15
C ALA A 656 28.43 -8.57 -6.21
N PRO A 657 27.69 -8.51 -5.08
CA PRO A 657 26.25 -8.71 -5.05
C PRO A 657 25.54 -7.78 -6.04
N ARG A 658 24.57 -8.29 -6.80
CA ARG A 658 23.89 -7.53 -7.85
C ARG A 658 22.95 -6.46 -7.29
N VAL A 659 22.28 -6.74 -6.17
CA VAL A 659 21.49 -5.77 -5.40
C VAL A 659 21.96 -5.75 -3.95
N VAL A 660 22.26 -4.57 -3.44
CA VAL A 660 22.65 -4.34 -2.04
C VAL A 660 21.61 -3.44 -1.36
N PHE A 661 21.24 -3.76 -0.12
CA PHE A 661 20.54 -2.85 0.79
C PHE A 661 21.36 -2.75 2.08
N SER A 662 21.72 -1.53 2.48
CA SER A 662 22.43 -1.24 3.72
C SER A 662 21.62 -0.29 4.58
N GLU A 663 21.47 -0.64 5.86
CA GLU A 663 20.78 0.17 6.86
C GLU A 663 21.71 1.17 7.58
N ALA A 664 23.02 1.04 7.39
CA ALA A 664 24.06 1.87 8.00
C ALA A 664 23.79 3.38 7.87
N CYS A 665 24.05 4.15 8.93
CA CYS A 665 24.17 5.61 8.85
C CYS A 665 25.20 5.97 7.76
N TYR A 666 24.88 6.99 6.96
CA TYR A 666 25.74 7.44 5.85
C TYR A 666 26.08 6.35 4.82
N GLY A 667 25.36 5.21 4.81
CA GLY A 667 25.64 4.07 3.92
C GLY A 667 25.57 4.38 2.42
N ALA A 668 24.91 5.48 2.04
CA ALA A 668 24.85 6.05 0.69
C ALA A 668 25.40 7.50 0.62
N TYR A 669 26.22 7.94 1.57
CA TYR A 669 26.86 9.27 1.56
C TYR A 669 27.92 9.37 0.45
N LEU A 670 27.96 10.50 -0.25
CA LEU A 670 28.79 10.71 -1.45
C LEU A 670 29.75 11.91 -1.38
N LYS A 671 29.54 12.84 -0.44
CA LYS A 671 30.33 14.08 -0.40
C LYS A 671 31.79 13.75 -0.09
N ASP A 672 32.70 14.18 -0.97
CA ASP A 672 34.14 13.97 -0.87
C ASP A 672 34.53 12.46 -0.84
N LYS A 673 33.73 11.60 -1.48
CA LYS A 673 33.93 10.14 -1.51
C LYS A 673 34.38 9.58 -2.87
N THR A 674 35.12 8.49 -2.79
CA THR A 674 35.68 7.70 -3.91
C THR A 674 35.42 6.20 -3.66
N PRO A 675 35.63 5.30 -4.66
CA PRO A 675 35.52 3.85 -4.46
C PRO A 675 36.45 3.24 -3.40
N ASN A 676 37.38 4.02 -2.83
CA ASN A 676 38.30 3.57 -1.79
C ASN A 676 37.87 3.99 -0.37
N ASN A 677 37.03 5.01 -0.22
CA ASN A 677 36.59 5.52 1.10
C ASN A 677 35.07 5.52 1.33
N ALA A 678 34.27 4.94 0.41
CA ALA A 678 32.83 4.73 0.58
C ALA A 678 32.36 3.37 0.06
N MET A 679 31.68 2.61 0.92
CA MET A 679 31.19 1.27 0.63
C MET A 679 30.21 1.23 -0.55
N CYS A 680 29.30 2.19 -0.68
CA CYS A 680 28.37 2.26 -1.80
C CYS A 680 29.07 2.39 -3.17
N LEU A 681 30.08 3.27 -3.27
CA LEU A 681 30.89 3.45 -4.47
C LEU A 681 31.73 2.20 -4.76
N ARG A 682 32.30 1.56 -3.73
CA ARG A 682 33.05 0.29 -3.86
C ARG A 682 32.18 -0.84 -4.40
N PHE A 683 30.95 -1.02 -3.90
CA PHE A 683 30.01 -2.02 -4.43
C PHE A 683 29.67 -1.78 -5.91
N LEU A 684 29.33 -0.53 -6.27
CA LEU A 684 29.04 -0.15 -7.65
C LEU A 684 30.25 -0.37 -8.57
N TYR A 685 31.46 -0.05 -8.11
CA TYR A 685 32.73 -0.28 -8.81
C TYR A 685 33.01 -1.78 -9.05
N ALA A 686 32.83 -2.60 -8.01
CA ALA A 686 33.05 -4.04 -8.05
C ALA A 686 32.00 -4.80 -8.89
N GLY A 687 30.83 -4.21 -9.13
CA GLY A 687 29.88 -4.70 -10.15
C GLY A 687 28.41 -4.79 -9.74
N SER A 688 28.04 -4.27 -8.57
CA SER A 688 26.64 -4.12 -8.15
C SER A 688 25.86 -3.31 -9.19
N GLN A 689 24.57 -3.63 -9.34
CA GLN A 689 23.67 -3.06 -10.34
C GLN A 689 22.60 -2.17 -9.71
N ALA A 690 22.29 -2.41 -8.43
CA ALA A 690 21.62 -1.46 -7.55
C ALA A 690 22.23 -1.53 -6.13
N PHE A 691 22.35 -0.39 -5.48
CA PHE A 691 22.69 -0.20 -4.07
C PHE A 691 21.65 0.73 -3.45
N VAL A 692 21.14 0.39 -2.27
CA VAL A 692 20.18 1.20 -1.52
C VAL A 692 20.71 1.44 -0.11
N GLY A 693 20.64 2.68 0.38
CA GLY A 693 21.04 3.06 1.74
C GLY A 693 20.76 4.53 2.05
N SER A 694 20.99 4.92 3.30
CA SER A 694 20.74 6.29 3.80
C SER A 694 21.85 7.27 3.41
N THR A 695 21.50 8.48 2.98
CA THR A 695 22.46 9.59 2.77
C THR A 695 22.95 10.24 4.07
N VAL A 696 22.28 9.97 5.20
CA VAL A 696 22.46 10.61 6.53
C VAL A 696 22.34 9.58 7.65
N THR A 697 22.26 10.00 8.93
CA THR A 697 21.90 9.11 10.05
C THR A 697 20.65 8.30 9.71
N ALA A 698 20.74 6.98 9.88
CA ALA A 698 19.67 6.03 9.72
C ALA A 698 19.28 5.46 11.08
N TYR A 699 18.00 5.19 11.27
CA TYR A 699 17.48 4.53 12.46
C TYR A 699 16.95 3.16 12.10
N GLY A 700 16.99 2.24 13.07
CA GLY A 700 16.39 0.92 12.93
C GLY A 700 15.79 0.41 14.22
N ALA A 701 14.88 -0.55 14.08
CA ALA A 701 14.21 -1.19 15.20
C ALA A 701 15.17 -2.13 15.92
N VAL A 702 15.09 -2.19 17.25
CA VAL A 702 15.96 -3.10 18.03
C VAL A 702 15.40 -4.53 18.09
N THR A 703 14.11 -4.69 17.83
CA THR A 703 13.42 -5.99 17.72
C THR A 703 12.11 -5.84 16.93
N THR A 704 11.34 -6.91 16.75
CA THR A 704 9.99 -6.84 16.15
C THR A 704 8.96 -6.23 17.12
N PRO A 705 8.00 -5.39 16.67
CA PRO A 705 7.68 -5.08 15.27
C PRO A 705 8.66 -4.08 14.63
N LEU A 706 9.05 -4.35 13.39
CA LEU A 706 9.99 -3.51 12.64
C LEU A 706 9.41 -2.12 12.34
N SER A 707 10.29 -1.11 12.37
CA SER A 707 10.11 0.28 11.95
C SER A 707 11.33 0.74 11.12
N ALA A 708 11.39 2.01 10.73
CA ALA A 708 12.55 2.68 10.12
C ALA A 708 13.26 1.84 9.03
N ALA A 709 14.60 1.80 9.03
CA ALA A 709 15.39 1.10 8.03
C ALA A 709 14.99 -0.38 7.87
N ASP A 710 14.82 -1.11 8.98
CA ASP A 710 14.46 -2.54 8.96
C ASP A 710 13.12 -2.81 8.24
N LEU A 711 12.11 -1.97 8.49
CA LEU A 711 10.83 -2.13 7.81
C LEU A 711 10.90 -1.74 6.34
N LEU A 712 11.64 -0.67 6.00
CA LEU A 712 11.84 -0.28 4.60
C LEU A 712 12.60 -1.38 3.83
N GLY A 713 13.63 -1.97 4.44
CA GLY A 713 14.39 -3.09 3.90
C GLY A 713 13.55 -4.35 3.71
N ALA A 714 12.77 -4.74 4.72
CA ALA A 714 11.86 -5.88 4.62
C ALA A 714 10.83 -5.70 3.49
N LEU A 715 10.23 -4.50 3.39
CA LEU A 715 9.29 -4.18 2.31
C LEU A 715 9.96 -4.14 0.94
N PHE A 716 11.18 -3.58 0.83
CA PHE A 716 11.98 -3.58 -0.39
C PHE A 716 12.25 -5.00 -0.89
N TRP A 717 12.74 -5.89 -0.02
CA TRP A 717 12.99 -7.29 -0.37
C TRP A 717 11.71 -8.05 -0.75
N GLN A 718 10.59 -7.80 -0.06
CA GLN A 718 9.29 -8.34 -0.46
C GLN A 718 8.88 -7.87 -1.86
N ARG A 719 9.03 -6.57 -2.16
CA ARG A 719 8.71 -6.00 -3.48
C ARG A 719 9.61 -6.58 -4.58
N LEU A 720 10.93 -6.62 -4.36
CA LEU A 720 11.91 -7.13 -5.31
C LEU A 720 11.64 -8.60 -5.69
N LYS A 721 11.23 -9.44 -4.72
CA LYS A 721 10.85 -10.84 -4.94
C LYS A 721 9.62 -11.05 -5.82
N LEU A 722 8.72 -10.07 -5.94
CA LEU A 722 7.60 -10.11 -6.87
C LEU A 722 8.05 -9.87 -8.34
N GLY A 723 9.35 -9.79 -8.59
CA GLY A 723 9.94 -9.52 -9.91
C GLY A 723 10.04 -8.03 -10.23
N LEU A 724 9.77 -7.15 -9.27
CA LEU A 724 9.92 -5.70 -9.44
C LEU A 724 11.41 -5.33 -9.63
N PRO A 725 11.79 -4.36 -10.49
CA PRO A 725 13.17 -3.90 -10.55
C PRO A 725 13.47 -3.07 -9.30
N ALA A 726 14.76 -2.86 -9.02
CA ALA A 726 15.20 -2.22 -7.79
C ALA A 726 14.56 -0.83 -7.54
N GLY A 727 14.38 -0.01 -8.58
CA GLY A 727 13.74 1.32 -8.45
C GLY A 727 12.27 1.23 -8.02
N GLU A 728 11.45 0.46 -8.76
CA GLU A 728 10.03 0.31 -8.42
C GLU A 728 9.82 -0.46 -7.12
N ALA A 729 10.73 -1.39 -6.79
CA ALA A 729 10.73 -2.08 -5.51
C ALA A 729 10.92 -1.11 -4.33
N LEU A 730 11.87 -0.18 -4.43
CA LEU A 730 12.08 0.86 -3.41
C LEU A 730 10.90 1.85 -3.37
N ARG A 731 10.41 2.29 -4.52
CA ARG A 731 9.28 3.22 -4.61
C ARG A 731 8.00 2.66 -3.96
N GLN A 732 7.67 1.39 -4.25
CA GLN A 732 6.56 0.71 -3.58
C GLN A 732 6.84 0.42 -2.11
N ALA A 733 8.09 0.13 -1.73
CA ALA A 733 8.45 -0.05 -0.32
C ALA A 733 8.20 1.22 0.49
N LYS A 734 8.61 2.40 -0.01
CA LYS A 734 8.32 3.70 0.62
C LYS A 734 6.82 3.96 0.77
N TYR A 735 6.03 3.73 -0.27
CA TYR A 735 4.57 3.88 -0.20
C TYR A 735 3.92 2.91 0.81
N LEU A 736 4.34 1.64 0.83
CA LEU A 736 3.82 0.63 1.77
C LEU A 736 4.26 0.90 3.21
N TYR A 737 5.50 1.35 3.41
CA TYR A 737 6.06 1.76 4.71
C TYR A 737 5.19 2.84 5.32
N ALA A 738 4.98 3.93 4.57
CA ALA A 738 4.25 5.08 5.04
C ALA A 738 2.77 4.74 5.33
N ARG A 739 2.14 3.94 4.45
CA ARG A 739 0.79 3.43 4.70
C ARG A 739 0.74 2.58 5.98
N GLN A 740 1.75 1.74 6.22
CA GLN A 740 1.81 0.85 7.37
C GLN A 740 2.07 1.61 8.69
N MET A 741 2.86 2.67 8.70
CA MET A 741 3.08 3.50 9.90
C MET A 741 1.85 4.35 10.22
N HIS A 742 1.26 4.99 9.19
CA HIS A 742 -0.03 5.67 9.33
C HIS A 742 -1.14 4.71 9.84
N GLN A 743 -1.16 3.44 9.41
CA GLN A 743 -2.09 2.43 9.93
C GLN A 743 -1.80 1.97 11.38
N ARG A 744 -0.57 2.12 11.89
CA ARG A 744 -0.21 1.76 13.28
C ARG A 744 -0.43 2.90 14.26
N PHE A 745 -0.09 4.13 13.86
CA PHE A 745 0.03 5.28 14.77
C PHE A 745 -0.92 6.44 14.43
N GLY A 746 -1.50 6.45 13.22
CA GLY A 746 -2.37 7.53 12.72
C GLY A 746 -1.63 8.65 11.98
N PHE A 747 -0.30 8.69 12.06
CA PHE A 747 0.58 9.69 11.47
C PHE A 747 1.89 9.05 10.98
N LEU A 748 2.76 9.86 10.37
CA LEU A 748 4.18 9.55 10.18
C LEU A 748 4.99 10.39 11.17
N ASP A 749 5.76 9.74 12.03
CA ASP A 749 6.64 10.44 12.97
C ASP A 749 7.91 10.99 12.30
N GLY A 750 8.78 11.67 13.04
CA GLY A 750 9.98 12.28 12.47
C GLY A 750 10.95 11.24 11.90
N GLU A 751 11.05 10.07 12.52
CA GLU A 751 11.90 8.95 12.06
C GLU A 751 11.33 8.30 10.79
N ASP A 752 10.01 8.12 10.75
CA ASP A 752 9.31 7.61 9.57
C ASP A 752 9.53 8.54 8.37
N GLN A 753 9.47 9.86 8.60
CA GLN A 753 9.76 10.87 7.59
C GLN A 753 11.24 10.83 7.15
N LYS A 754 12.20 10.85 8.09
CA LYS A 754 13.65 10.79 7.78
C LYS A 754 14.00 9.55 6.95
N THR A 755 13.50 8.38 7.37
CA THR A 755 13.66 7.10 6.66
C THR A 755 13.15 7.16 5.22
N LEU A 756 12.00 7.79 4.99
CA LEU A 756 11.41 7.93 3.65
C LEU A 756 12.23 8.84 2.73
N ILE A 757 12.93 9.85 3.26
CA ILE A 757 13.68 10.82 2.45
C ILE A 757 15.17 10.48 2.29
N SER A 758 15.83 9.87 3.29
CA SER A 758 17.27 9.59 3.24
C SER A 758 17.65 8.37 2.38
N PHE A 759 16.79 7.35 2.29
CA PHE A 759 17.11 6.11 1.59
C PHE A 759 17.02 6.28 0.07
N VAL A 760 18.16 6.43 -0.60
CA VAL A 760 18.28 6.60 -2.06
C VAL A 760 18.70 5.30 -2.76
N LEU A 761 18.57 5.26 -4.09
CA LEU A 761 19.05 4.14 -4.92
C LEU A 761 20.15 4.63 -5.86
N TYR A 762 21.30 3.96 -5.79
CA TYR A 762 22.37 4.11 -6.77
C TYR A 762 22.43 2.89 -7.70
N GLY A 763 22.70 3.09 -8.98
CA GLY A 763 22.59 2.08 -10.02
C GLY A 763 21.33 2.22 -10.89
N ASP A 764 20.94 1.13 -11.55
CA ASP A 764 19.83 1.13 -12.52
C ASP A 764 18.47 0.88 -11.85
N PRO A 765 17.51 1.83 -11.90
CA PRO A 765 16.17 1.62 -11.35
C PRO A 765 15.38 0.55 -12.12
N LEU A 766 15.82 0.13 -13.32
CA LEU A 766 15.26 -0.95 -14.14
C LEU A 766 16.02 -2.29 -13.99
N TYR A 767 16.90 -2.43 -12.99
CA TYR A 767 17.59 -3.70 -12.74
C TYR A 767 16.69 -4.75 -12.06
N HIS A 768 16.52 -5.91 -12.71
CA HIS A 768 15.82 -7.08 -12.16
C HIS A 768 16.82 -8.21 -11.81
N PRO A 769 17.02 -8.60 -10.54
CA PRO A 769 17.92 -9.71 -10.17
C PRO A 769 17.34 -11.10 -10.47
N PHE A 770 16.01 -11.25 -10.48
CA PHE A 770 15.32 -12.53 -10.73
C PHE A 770 15.02 -12.80 -12.22
N GLY A 771 15.52 -11.95 -13.12
CA GLY A 771 15.04 -11.87 -14.51
C GLY A 771 13.63 -11.28 -14.62
N ARG A 772 13.20 -10.98 -15.85
CA ARG A 772 11.88 -10.36 -16.10
C ARG A 772 10.77 -11.41 -16.04
N GLN A 773 10.13 -11.56 -14.88
CA GLN A 773 8.98 -12.45 -14.75
C GLN A 773 7.80 -11.98 -15.61
N ARG A 774 7.16 -12.92 -16.30
CA ARG A 774 6.04 -12.67 -17.22
C ARG A 774 4.73 -12.21 -16.52
N LEU A 775 4.74 -12.14 -15.19
CA LEU A 775 3.65 -11.61 -14.36
C LEU A 775 3.48 -10.10 -14.50
N TRP A 776 4.47 -9.38 -15.03
CA TRP A 776 4.27 -7.99 -15.43
C TRP A 776 3.48 -7.88 -16.73
N GLY A 777 2.16 -8.00 -16.62
CA GLY A 777 1.25 -7.68 -17.71
C GLY A 777 1.34 -6.20 -18.08
N LYS A 778 1.80 -5.93 -19.31
CA LYS A 778 1.65 -4.68 -20.08
C LYS A 778 1.33 -3.40 -19.28
N GLY A 779 2.35 -2.75 -18.72
CA GLY A 779 2.26 -1.37 -18.23
C GLY A 779 3.04 -1.10 -16.94
N VAL A 780 3.72 0.04 -16.87
CA VAL A 780 4.23 0.60 -15.60
C VAL A 780 3.06 1.27 -14.88
N LEU A 781 2.73 0.82 -13.68
CA LEU A 781 1.56 1.28 -12.94
C LEU A 781 1.91 2.47 -12.03
N ARG A 782 1.96 3.68 -12.61
CA ARG A 782 2.11 4.92 -11.84
C ARG A 782 0.82 5.21 -11.05
N PRO A 783 0.87 5.53 -9.75
CA PRO A 783 -0.31 5.90 -8.96
C PRO A 783 -0.86 7.28 -9.39
N LYS A 784 -2.20 7.41 -9.47
CA LYS A 784 -2.89 8.65 -9.85
C LYS A 784 -3.11 9.64 -8.70
N GLU A 785 -2.89 9.23 -7.45
CA GLU A 785 -3.01 10.10 -6.27
C GLU A 785 -1.75 10.00 -5.39
N PRO A 786 -1.29 11.12 -4.81
CA PRO A 786 -0.19 11.12 -3.86
C PRO A 786 -0.61 10.50 -2.53
N LEU A 787 0.37 10.04 -1.75
CA LEU A 787 0.17 9.55 -0.39
C LEU A 787 -0.40 10.67 0.49
N LYS A 788 -1.54 10.42 1.15
CA LYS A 788 -2.15 11.34 2.12
C LYS A 788 -2.06 10.69 3.51
N ALA A 789 -1.09 11.12 4.30
CA ALA A 789 -0.92 10.74 5.70
C ALA A 789 -0.59 12.01 6.51
N PRO A 790 -1.12 12.19 7.73
CA PRO A 790 -0.69 13.27 8.61
C PRO A 790 0.78 13.11 8.98
N LEU A 791 1.51 14.22 9.01
CA LEU A 791 2.90 14.28 9.45
C LEU A 791 2.95 14.84 10.87
N ALA A 792 3.89 14.37 11.68
CA ALA A 792 4.24 15.02 12.95
C ALA A 792 5.41 16.00 12.77
N GLU A 793 5.35 17.10 13.51
CA GLU A 793 6.50 17.96 13.82
C GLU A 793 7.06 17.55 15.19
N GLU A 794 8.31 17.09 15.24
CA GLU A 794 9.07 17.00 16.49
C GLU A 794 9.42 18.42 16.99
N ARG A 795 9.36 18.63 18.31
CA ARG A 795 9.85 19.84 18.98
C ARG A 795 10.45 19.46 20.33
N ALA A 796 11.72 19.76 20.57
CA ALA A 796 12.30 19.66 21.91
C ALA A 796 11.59 20.59 22.91
N THR A 797 10.95 19.98 23.91
CA THR A 797 10.56 20.67 25.15
C THR A 797 11.77 20.74 26.07
N VAL A 798 12.65 21.71 25.79
CA VAL A 798 13.79 22.01 26.66
C VAL A 798 13.28 22.25 28.09
N SER A 799 13.71 21.41 29.03
CA SER A 799 13.41 21.47 30.47
C SER A 799 12.03 21.00 30.97
N GLU A 800 11.47 19.90 30.45
CA GLU A 800 10.70 18.98 31.32
C GLU A 800 11.59 17.82 31.80
N THR A 801 11.76 17.65 33.12
CA THR A 801 12.45 16.48 33.67
C THR A 801 11.57 15.24 33.58
N LEU A 802 12.03 14.24 32.81
CA LEU A 802 11.37 12.93 32.70
C LEU A 802 11.00 12.38 34.09
N PRO A 803 9.71 12.05 34.35
CA PRO A 803 9.27 11.52 35.63
C PRO A 803 10.17 10.36 36.11
N PRO A 804 10.63 10.31 37.37
CA PRO A 804 11.73 9.43 37.79
C PRO A 804 11.53 7.94 37.46
N ARG A 805 10.29 7.44 37.51
CA ARG A 805 9.93 6.07 37.10
C ARG A 805 10.18 5.82 35.60
N MET A 806 9.89 6.82 34.75
CA MET A 806 10.07 6.75 33.31
C MET A 806 11.55 6.90 32.93
N SER A 807 12.28 7.84 33.56
CA SER A 807 13.73 7.95 33.39
C SER A 807 14.45 6.64 33.78
N LYS A 808 14.10 6.03 34.93
CA LYS A 808 14.67 4.72 35.32
C LYS A 808 14.37 3.61 34.31
N ARG A 809 13.16 3.58 33.74
CA ARG A 809 12.80 2.59 32.70
C ARG A 809 13.57 2.82 31.40
N ILE A 810 13.76 4.07 30.97
CA ILE A 810 14.54 4.42 29.79
C ILE A 810 16.00 4.02 29.98
N LYS A 811 16.63 4.36 31.11
CA LYS A 811 18.01 3.94 31.43
C LYS A 811 18.18 2.41 31.35
N ALA A 812 17.28 1.64 31.96
CA ALA A 812 17.32 0.17 31.88
C ALA A 812 17.13 -0.39 30.45
N MET A 813 16.47 0.35 29.55
CA MET A 813 16.38 -0.01 28.12
C MET A 813 17.64 0.40 27.35
N VAL A 814 18.30 1.50 27.73
CA VAL A 814 19.58 1.95 27.16
C VAL A 814 20.70 0.99 27.54
N GLU A 815 20.74 0.52 28.79
CA GLU A 815 21.74 -0.42 29.32
C GLU A 815 21.81 -1.75 28.55
N ALA A 816 20.70 -2.16 27.91
CA ALA A 816 20.65 -3.35 27.07
C ALA A 816 21.35 -3.16 25.69
N TYR A 817 21.63 -1.92 25.27
CA TYR A 817 22.05 -1.58 23.91
C TYR A 817 23.23 -0.62 23.81
N LEU A 818 23.57 0.15 24.86
CA LEU A 818 24.75 1.01 24.93
C LEU A 818 25.54 0.68 26.21
N PRO A 819 26.85 0.37 26.12
CA PRO A 819 27.64 -0.08 27.27
C PRO A 819 27.89 1.06 28.28
N GLY A 820 27.44 0.87 29.52
CA GLY A 820 27.72 1.73 30.69
C GLY A 820 26.87 3.00 30.80
N HIS A 821 26.57 3.43 32.03
CA HIS A 821 25.64 4.54 32.31
C HIS A 821 26.24 5.96 32.17
N GLU A 822 27.57 6.08 32.07
CA GLU A 822 28.26 7.38 32.01
C GLU A 822 28.16 8.04 30.63
N GLY A 823 28.17 9.38 30.60
CA GLY A 823 28.17 10.16 29.35
C GLY A 823 26.86 10.09 28.54
N ILE A 824 25.73 9.84 29.21
CA ILE A 824 24.40 9.79 28.58
C ILE A 824 23.69 11.13 28.70
N ASP A 825 23.48 11.80 27.57
CA ASP A 825 22.55 12.92 27.43
C ASP A 825 21.12 12.38 27.26
N MET A 826 20.12 13.05 27.86
CA MET A 826 18.70 12.76 27.62
C MET A 826 17.91 14.05 27.41
N LEU A 827 17.11 14.07 26.35
CA LEU A 827 16.20 15.14 25.97
C LEU A 827 14.79 14.57 25.81
N LEU A 828 13.78 15.36 26.14
CA LEU A 828 12.37 15.04 25.91
C LEU A 828 11.85 15.96 24.81
N ALA A 829 11.36 15.36 23.73
CA ALA A 829 10.67 16.05 22.66
C ALA A 829 9.19 15.66 22.64
N GLU A 830 8.35 16.55 22.12
CA GLU A 830 6.96 16.25 21.81
C GLU A 830 6.75 16.24 20.31
N GLU A 831 6.10 15.20 19.81
CA GLU A 831 5.67 15.14 18.41
C GLU A 831 4.23 15.63 18.31
N THR A 832 4.03 16.67 17.50
CA THR A 832 2.73 17.33 17.34
C THR A 832 2.20 17.14 15.93
N VAL A 833 0.93 16.75 15.81
CA VAL A 833 0.23 16.59 14.52
C VAL A 833 -0.81 17.69 14.37
N GLU A 834 -0.87 18.32 13.20
CA GLU A 834 -1.90 19.32 12.91
C GLU A 834 -3.28 18.66 12.75
N THR A 835 -4.23 19.06 13.60
CA THR A 835 -5.64 18.67 13.45
C THR A 835 -6.41 19.77 12.72
N ALA A 836 -6.50 19.63 11.40
CA ALA A 836 -7.20 20.59 10.54
C ALA A 836 -7.97 19.91 9.39
N ALA A 837 -9.30 19.98 9.46
CA ALA A 837 -10.09 20.02 8.23
C ALA A 837 -9.90 21.41 7.58
N LYS A 838 -9.83 21.48 6.24
CA LYS A 838 -9.53 22.73 5.53
C LYS A 838 -10.56 23.82 5.85
N GLY A 839 -10.14 24.88 6.55
CA GLY A 839 -10.95 26.08 6.77
C GLY A 839 -10.75 26.82 8.10
N GLN A 840 -10.14 26.18 9.11
CA GLN A 840 -9.87 26.81 10.42
C GLN A 840 -8.37 26.78 10.75
N ARG A 841 -7.91 27.68 11.64
CA ARG A 841 -6.55 27.62 12.22
C ARG A 841 -6.40 26.28 12.93
N GLY A 842 -5.49 25.43 12.46
CA GLY A 842 -5.33 24.07 12.98
C GLY A 842 -4.83 24.08 14.42
N ASN A 843 -5.51 23.36 15.30
CA ASN A 843 -4.94 23.02 16.60
C ASN A 843 -3.88 21.94 16.39
N LYS A 844 -2.66 22.17 16.88
CA LYS A 844 -1.65 21.11 16.98
C LYS A 844 -1.96 20.28 18.21
N ARG A 845 -1.99 18.95 18.07
CA ARG A 845 -2.18 18.00 19.17
C ARG A 845 -0.89 17.21 19.38
N VAL A 846 -0.44 17.10 20.62
CA VAL A 846 0.63 16.16 21.00
C VAL A 846 0.16 14.74 20.70
N ALA A 847 0.85 14.08 19.79
CA ALA A 847 0.54 12.73 19.31
C ALA A 847 1.36 11.68 20.07
N CYS A 848 2.64 11.96 20.30
CA CYS A 848 3.50 11.16 21.18
C CYS A 848 4.53 12.05 21.91
N LYS A 849 5.11 11.56 23.02
CA LYS A 849 6.33 12.12 23.62
C LYS A 849 7.51 11.20 23.27
N VAL A 850 8.62 11.75 22.79
CA VAL A 850 9.84 10.99 22.45
C VAL A 850 10.94 11.33 23.43
N ALA A 851 11.45 10.30 24.14
CA ALA A 851 12.71 10.45 24.85
C ALA A 851 13.86 10.18 23.87
N VAL A 852 14.69 11.18 23.64
CA VAL A 852 15.91 11.11 22.82
C VAL A 852 17.09 10.94 23.76
N VAL A 853 17.75 9.80 23.66
CA VAL A 853 18.98 9.48 24.40
C VAL A 853 20.14 9.62 23.42
N SER A 854 21.21 10.33 23.80
CA SER A 854 22.46 10.33 23.03
C SER A 854 23.64 9.97 23.93
N LYS A 855 24.59 9.19 23.41
CA LYS A 855 25.84 8.88 24.10
C LYS A 855 27.03 9.02 23.16
N ARG A 856 28.09 9.68 23.62
CA ARG A 856 29.38 9.72 22.92
C ARG A 856 30.13 8.41 23.10
N ILE A 857 30.59 7.81 22.00
CA ILE A 857 31.29 6.52 21.96
C ILE A 857 32.50 6.63 21.03
N ALA A 858 33.62 6.03 21.46
CA ALA A 858 34.82 5.93 20.65
C ALA A 858 34.71 4.75 19.67
N VAL A 859 34.67 5.02 18.37
CA VAL A 859 34.62 4.02 17.29
C VAL A 859 35.66 4.39 16.24
N GLY A 860 36.46 3.42 15.77
CA GLY A 860 37.49 3.67 14.74
C GLY A 860 38.61 4.66 15.13
N GLY A 861 38.72 5.05 16.41
CA GLY A 861 39.65 6.09 16.88
C GLY A 861 39.05 7.50 16.93
N MET A 862 37.79 7.68 16.53
CA MET A 862 37.04 8.94 16.55
C MET A 862 35.86 8.83 17.53
N THR A 863 35.23 9.95 17.90
CA THR A 863 34.13 9.98 18.88
C THR A 863 32.82 10.43 18.22
N HIS A 864 31.82 9.54 18.21
CA HIS A 864 30.53 9.76 17.55
C HIS A 864 29.38 9.68 18.55
N ARG A 865 28.23 10.29 18.26
CA ARG A 865 27.03 10.14 19.11
C ARG A 865 26.16 9.00 18.59
N HIS A 866 25.90 8.03 19.44
CA HIS A 866 24.89 7.00 19.21
C HIS A 866 23.58 7.49 19.79
N PHE A 867 22.51 7.45 19.00
CA PHE A 867 21.18 7.90 19.37
C PHE A 867 20.25 6.72 19.62
N MET A 868 19.44 6.79 20.67
CA MET A 868 18.34 5.88 20.93
C MET A 868 17.07 6.69 21.18
N ARG A 869 16.02 6.43 20.39
CA ARG A 869 14.74 7.16 20.46
C ARG A 869 13.67 6.23 21.01
N VAL A 870 12.94 6.69 22.02
CA VAL A 870 11.86 5.95 22.70
C VAL A 870 10.58 6.76 22.59
N ALA A 871 9.76 6.47 21.59
CA ALA A 871 8.47 7.11 21.37
C ALA A 871 7.41 6.48 22.28
N MET A 872 6.61 7.31 22.95
CA MET A 872 5.65 6.91 23.97
C MET A 872 4.31 7.65 23.78
N ASP A 873 3.21 6.98 24.10
CA ASP A 873 1.90 7.64 24.15
C ASP A 873 1.82 8.65 25.32
N PRO A 874 0.81 9.54 25.35
CA PRO A 874 0.61 10.48 26.46
C PRO A 874 0.39 9.85 27.84
N HIS A 875 0.28 8.51 27.94
CA HIS A 875 0.19 7.75 29.19
C HIS A 875 1.52 7.07 29.59
N GLY A 876 2.60 7.28 28.81
CA GLY A 876 3.92 6.73 29.08
C GLY A 876 4.09 5.26 28.68
N LYS A 877 3.22 4.72 27.82
CA LYS A 877 3.40 3.40 27.20
C LYS A 877 4.32 3.53 25.99
N VAL A 878 5.33 2.67 25.88
CA VAL A 878 6.25 2.65 24.73
C VAL A 878 5.50 2.19 23.47
N LEU A 879 5.64 2.96 22.39
CA LEU A 879 5.07 2.70 21.06
C LEU A 879 6.13 2.18 20.08
N LYS A 880 7.30 2.81 20.06
CA LYS A 880 8.44 2.50 19.19
C LYS A 880 9.75 2.71 19.93
N VAL A 881 10.74 1.86 19.62
CA VAL A 881 12.13 1.97 20.12
C VAL A 881 13.08 1.74 18.96
N SER A 882 13.98 2.67 18.75
CA SER A 882 14.94 2.66 17.65
C SER A 882 16.31 3.17 18.09
N VAL A 883 17.33 2.79 17.33
CA VAL A 883 18.73 3.16 17.56
C VAL A 883 19.37 3.55 16.22
N SER A 884 20.32 4.50 16.25
CA SER A 884 21.14 4.87 15.09
C SER A 884 21.98 3.69 14.57
N ARG A 885 22.10 3.57 13.25
CA ARG A 885 22.44 2.32 12.54
C ARG A 885 23.85 2.14 12.00
#